data_AF-A0A7S9HCE3-F1
#
_entry.id   AF-A0A7S9HCE3-F1
#
_cell.length_a   1.000
_cell.length_b   1.000
_cell.length_c   1.000
_cell.angle_alpha   90.00
_cell.angle_beta   90.00
_cell.angle_gamma   90.00
#
_symmetry.space_group_name_H-M   'P 1'
#
loop_
_entity.id
_entity.type
_entity.pdbx_description
1 polymer ?
#
loop_
_entity_poly.entity_id
_entity_poly.type
_entity_poly.pdbx_seq_one_letter_code
_entity_poly.pdbx_strand_id
1 'polypeptide(L)'
;MRKTPILNVLSTLLLLSGPSAAVSEASFPALTRDALIADQPGKSAFATMDKQGADSVSAVESVVESLSKSSKYKRMLKKLSPSEFDEAAAVLLAIHQGHTLTEAVITTAEDSSYRTSSVVRAAMLMFPLNRYALFRELKQKQVFDNNTLTKWASSTGVLTNPIYPEAMTQQAIFVQPLMESASITVQHLPETAEVTLRYRAVDNNGDWQQGRPLVYEPVTGNHTGPLVYLEPATRYEAQIEVQYSDGRRENHEKTFETRADTPPIDPDKVYHLSEIYKGGTLDLEEMGIEGSEDGWAKIVGDPDTVIRATDGDKNAIRIGDNSYIYFENITVRGGRTHSIYADQAHHIWINHCDIADWGREPNIIKNGIAFEKEGAEPINYDSAIYLRQSGVVTVENCKVHDPVPFANDWRSGHPKGPNAFFAHANHPDPRFKGQVVIRNNEFTGKPDHRFNDVIEGRKNSSPLGGFVRDAAIYNNTFAYGNDDGIEVDGGQYNVMVYNNDISNTYTGVSVIPTRVGPSFVFNNYIHDLGDTTGKQWAGIKMGGLLAGAYGKSYLFHNLIEVNRNGFTASRFQEDSTLLTHAQNNVVITKHDNNTVGYNLFDQEDFNGSTFVNNYLINMKRGAPKIMGTITVPYAYPKLVNVDKAQEILDGGQQITLPVSPAYKINNFSQTSADGEAFIYGIIQ
;
A
#
# COMPACT_ATOMS: atom_id res chain seq x y z
N MET A 1 -43.65 -4.57 53.44
CA MET A 1 -44.25 -5.87 53.01
C MET A 1 -45.02 -5.65 51.73
N ARG A 2 -44.89 -6.59 50.79
CA ARG A 2 -45.51 -6.71 49.46
C ARG A 2 -44.94 -5.81 48.35
N LYS A 3 -44.11 -6.49 47.54
CA LYS A 3 -43.58 -6.12 46.23
C LYS A 3 -44.66 -6.34 45.16
N THR A 4 -44.64 -5.51 44.12
CA THR A 4 -45.28 -5.73 42.81
C THR A 4 -44.18 -5.64 41.75
N PRO A 5 -44.22 -6.42 40.66
CA PRO A 5 -43.02 -6.79 39.90
C PRO A 5 -42.71 -5.84 38.74
N ILE A 6 -41.42 -5.72 38.46
CA ILE A 6 -40.84 -5.08 37.28
C ILE A 6 -40.94 -6.06 36.11
N LEU A 7 -41.52 -5.60 35.01
CA LEU A 7 -41.59 -6.31 33.74
C LEU A 7 -40.26 -6.09 32.99
N ASN A 8 -39.36 -7.07 33.03
CA ASN A 8 -38.19 -7.11 32.15
C ASN A 8 -38.59 -7.75 30.81
N VAL A 9 -38.48 -6.99 29.72
CA VAL A 9 -38.52 -7.51 28.36
C VAL A 9 -37.18 -8.18 28.09
N LEU A 10 -37.15 -9.52 28.12
CA LEU A 10 -36.04 -10.32 27.62
C LEU A 10 -36.12 -10.38 26.10
N SER A 11 -35.27 -9.63 25.41
CA SER A 11 -34.90 -9.88 24.02
C SER A 11 -34.10 -11.19 23.99
N THR A 12 -34.72 -12.25 23.48
CA THR A 12 -34.11 -13.57 23.37
C THR A 12 -33.10 -13.54 22.21
N LEU A 13 -31.82 -13.38 22.54
CA LEU A 13 -30.73 -13.61 21.59
C LEU A 13 -30.61 -15.14 21.42
N LEU A 14 -31.11 -15.68 20.30
CA LEU A 14 -30.82 -17.06 19.91
C LEU A 14 -29.33 -17.16 19.55
N LEU A 15 -28.51 -17.55 20.52
CA LEU A 15 -27.19 -18.11 20.28
C LEU A 15 -27.38 -19.52 19.69
N LEU A 16 -27.53 -19.60 18.37
CA LEU A 16 -27.28 -20.83 17.64
C LEU A 16 -25.77 -21.04 17.65
N SER A 17 -25.28 -21.79 18.65
CA SER A 17 -23.95 -22.35 18.64
C SER A 17 -23.86 -23.37 17.50
N GLY A 18 -23.47 -22.90 16.32
CA GLY A 18 -23.00 -23.78 15.26
C GLY A 18 -21.81 -24.60 15.76
N PRO A 19 -21.60 -25.82 15.24
CA PRO A 19 -20.43 -26.60 15.59
C PRO A 19 -19.18 -25.79 15.23
N SER A 20 -18.31 -25.60 16.21
CA SER A 20 -16.93 -25.17 15.98
C SER A 20 -16.34 -26.09 14.92
N ALA A 21 -16.22 -25.59 13.69
CA ALA A 21 -15.47 -26.28 12.65
C ALA A 21 -14.05 -26.38 13.19
N ALA A 22 -13.61 -27.61 13.48
CA ALA A 22 -12.21 -27.89 13.75
C ALA A 22 -11.42 -27.29 12.58
N VAL A 23 -10.65 -26.24 12.86
CA VAL A 23 -9.74 -25.61 11.90
C VAL A 23 -8.85 -26.74 11.39
N SER A 24 -9.02 -27.17 10.15
CA SER A 24 -8.12 -28.15 9.57
C SER A 24 -6.72 -27.57 9.67
N GLU A 25 -5.79 -28.28 10.31
CA GLU A 25 -4.40 -27.86 10.35
C GLU A 25 -3.95 -27.62 8.92
N ALA A 26 -3.81 -26.35 8.52
CA ALA A 26 -3.31 -26.01 7.20
C ALA A 26 -1.92 -26.63 7.11
N SER A 27 -1.77 -27.62 6.22
CA SER A 27 -0.47 -28.22 5.96
C SER A 27 0.38 -27.17 5.25
N PHE A 28 1.50 -26.79 5.86
CA PHE A 28 2.47 -25.93 5.19
C PHE A 28 3.14 -26.75 4.07
N PRO A 29 3.32 -26.16 2.88
CA PRO A 29 4.09 -26.83 1.83
C PRO A 29 5.51 -27.07 2.34
N ALA A 30 6.03 -28.28 2.10
CA ALA A 30 7.37 -28.65 2.51
C ALA A 30 8.40 -27.73 1.82
N LEU A 31 9.11 -26.93 2.60
CA LEU A 31 10.13 -25.99 2.11
C LEU A 31 11.45 -26.72 1.78
N THR A 32 11.39 -27.67 0.86
CA THR A 32 12.57 -28.40 0.35
C THR A 32 13.47 -27.46 -0.48
N ARG A 33 14.72 -27.88 -0.72
CA ARG A 33 15.67 -27.13 -1.55
C ARG A 33 15.06 -26.65 -2.88
N ASP A 34 14.24 -27.47 -3.53
CA ASP A 34 13.62 -27.16 -4.82
C ASP A 34 12.39 -26.26 -4.69
N ALA A 35 11.60 -26.42 -3.62
CA ALA A 35 10.41 -25.61 -3.36
C ALA A 35 10.73 -24.18 -2.86
N LEU A 36 11.95 -23.93 -2.37
CA LEU A 36 12.38 -22.60 -1.95
C LEU A 36 12.40 -21.61 -3.13
N ILE A 37 11.89 -20.39 -2.89
CA ILE A 37 11.75 -19.34 -3.90
C ILE A 37 13.14 -18.98 -4.45
N ALA A 38 13.25 -18.85 -5.78
CA ALA A 38 14.51 -18.54 -6.46
C ALA A 38 15.09 -17.17 -6.08
N ASP A 39 16.34 -16.92 -6.49
CA ASP A 39 17.06 -15.63 -6.40
C ASP A 39 17.36 -15.05 -5.00
N GLN A 40 16.86 -15.66 -3.94
CA GLN A 40 17.23 -15.32 -2.57
C GLN A 40 18.62 -15.86 -2.17
N PRO A 41 19.30 -15.27 -1.17
CA PRO A 41 20.69 -15.59 -0.82
C PRO A 41 20.97 -17.08 -0.61
N GLY A 42 20.11 -17.79 0.12
CA GLY A 42 20.28 -19.22 0.38
C GLY A 42 20.20 -20.09 -0.89
N LYS A 43 19.37 -19.74 -1.86
CA LYS A 43 19.33 -20.45 -3.16
C LYS A 43 20.60 -20.21 -3.97
N SER A 44 21.11 -18.98 -3.95
CA SER A 44 22.42 -18.65 -4.55
C SER A 44 23.60 -19.34 -3.83
N ALA A 45 23.48 -19.55 -2.52
CA ALA A 45 24.45 -20.33 -1.76
C ALA A 45 24.52 -21.76 -2.26
N PHE A 46 23.38 -22.44 -2.45
CA PHE A 46 23.37 -23.82 -2.96
C PHE A 46 24.05 -23.97 -4.31
N ALA A 47 23.79 -23.06 -5.26
CA ALA A 47 24.47 -23.09 -6.56
C ALA A 47 25.99 -22.91 -6.43
N THR A 48 26.43 -22.11 -5.46
CA THR A 48 27.85 -21.92 -5.16
C THR A 48 28.46 -23.14 -4.48
N MET A 49 27.72 -23.77 -3.55
CA MET A 49 28.12 -25.01 -2.88
C MET A 49 28.30 -26.15 -3.88
N ASP A 50 27.34 -26.36 -4.78
CA ASP A 50 27.44 -27.38 -5.84
C ASP A 50 28.69 -27.15 -6.71
N LYS A 51 28.94 -25.89 -7.09
CA LYS A 51 30.07 -25.51 -7.94
C LYS A 51 31.42 -25.72 -7.24
N GLN A 52 31.48 -25.50 -5.93
CA GLN A 52 32.71 -25.60 -5.14
C GLN A 52 32.91 -26.98 -4.50
N GLY A 53 31.90 -27.85 -4.53
CA GLY A 53 31.89 -29.10 -3.76
C GLY A 53 31.93 -28.84 -2.25
N ALA A 54 31.29 -27.75 -1.78
CA ALA A 54 31.31 -27.38 -0.37
C ALA A 54 30.33 -28.26 0.43
N ASP A 55 30.87 -29.25 1.14
CA ASP A 55 30.14 -30.30 1.86
C ASP A 55 30.37 -30.31 3.39
N SER A 56 31.10 -29.32 3.90
CA SER A 56 31.37 -29.13 5.33
C SER A 56 30.98 -27.73 5.80
N VAL A 57 30.67 -27.57 7.10
CA VAL A 57 30.24 -26.28 7.67
C VAL A 57 31.26 -25.17 7.37
N SER A 58 32.56 -25.41 7.55
CA SER A 58 33.60 -24.41 7.27
C SER A 58 33.69 -24.01 5.79
N ALA A 59 33.50 -24.96 4.87
CA ALA A 59 33.45 -24.66 3.44
C ALA A 59 32.21 -23.82 3.09
N VAL A 60 31.05 -24.15 3.67
CA VAL A 60 29.80 -23.42 3.45
C VAL A 60 29.82 -22.04 4.12
N GLU A 61 30.50 -21.89 5.26
CA GLU A 61 30.70 -20.59 5.93
C GLU A 61 31.42 -19.61 5.01
N SER A 62 32.43 -20.07 4.26
CA SER A 62 33.13 -19.27 3.24
C SER A 62 32.18 -18.82 2.11
N VAL A 63 31.19 -19.65 1.75
CA VAL A 63 30.14 -19.29 0.79
C VAL A 63 29.24 -18.18 1.36
N VAL A 64 28.79 -18.31 2.61
CA VAL A 64 27.98 -17.30 3.31
C VAL A 64 28.74 -15.97 3.40
N GLU A 65 30.00 -16.01 3.81
CA GLU A 65 30.84 -14.81 3.90
C GLU A 65 31.00 -14.12 2.54
N SER A 66 31.24 -14.89 1.47
CA SER A 66 31.31 -14.35 0.11
C SER A 66 30.01 -13.66 -0.32
N LEU A 67 28.84 -14.30 -0.08
CA LEU A 67 27.54 -13.72 -0.36
C LEU A 67 27.30 -12.43 0.43
N SER A 68 27.69 -12.40 1.71
CA SER A 68 27.56 -11.22 2.58
C SER A 68 28.36 -10.00 2.09
N LYS A 69 29.37 -10.23 1.24
CA LYS A 69 30.21 -9.17 0.63
C LYS A 69 29.80 -8.85 -0.81
N SER A 70 28.96 -9.67 -1.43
CA SER A 70 28.52 -9.49 -2.83
C SER A 70 27.71 -8.21 -3.03
N SER A 71 27.85 -7.56 -4.18
CA SER A 71 27.06 -6.37 -4.52
C SER A 71 25.55 -6.63 -4.47
N LYS A 72 25.12 -7.83 -4.86
CA LYS A 72 23.70 -8.25 -4.87
C LYS A 72 23.13 -8.41 -3.46
N TYR A 73 23.84 -9.07 -2.54
CA TYR A 73 23.25 -9.47 -1.24
C TYR A 73 23.81 -8.73 -0.03
N LYS A 74 24.91 -7.97 -0.14
CA LYS A 74 25.57 -7.32 1.01
C LYS A 74 24.65 -6.46 1.87
N ARG A 75 23.74 -5.68 1.26
CA ARG A 75 22.83 -4.83 2.05
C ARG A 75 21.72 -5.64 2.73
N MET A 76 21.21 -6.66 2.07
CA MET A 76 20.20 -7.57 2.63
C MET A 76 20.78 -8.37 3.80
N LEU A 77 21.98 -8.93 3.63
CA LEU A 77 22.69 -9.72 4.62
C LEU A 77 23.44 -8.86 5.66
N LYS A 78 23.32 -7.54 5.62
CA LYS A 78 23.94 -6.64 6.62
C LYS A 78 23.52 -6.95 8.06
N LYS A 79 22.32 -7.53 8.24
CA LYS A 79 21.80 -7.94 9.55
C LYS A 79 22.32 -9.29 10.03
N LEU A 80 22.95 -10.08 9.15
CA LEU A 80 23.59 -11.35 9.49
C LEU A 80 24.98 -11.03 10.03
N SER A 81 25.14 -11.20 11.34
CA SER A 81 26.43 -10.99 12.00
C SER A 81 27.45 -12.02 11.52
N PRO A 82 28.75 -11.68 11.42
CA PRO A 82 29.80 -12.68 11.18
C PRO A 82 29.78 -13.84 12.19
N SER A 83 29.35 -13.57 13.43
CA SER A 83 29.15 -14.61 14.46
C SER A 83 27.86 -15.43 14.29
N GLU A 84 27.16 -15.27 13.18
CA GLU A 84 26.00 -16.06 12.75
C GLU A 84 26.30 -16.87 11.46
N PHE A 85 27.53 -16.83 10.94
CA PHE A 85 27.89 -17.44 9.64
C PHE A 85 28.00 -18.97 9.70
N ASP A 86 28.54 -19.51 10.79
CA ASP A 86 28.60 -20.95 11.05
C ASP A 86 27.19 -21.53 11.22
N GLU A 87 26.30 -20.84 11.94
CA GLU A 87 24.89 -21.21 12.06
C GLU A 87 24.16 -21.16 10.71
N ALA A 88 24.40 -20.11 9.90
CA ALA A 88 23.87 -20.03 8.54
C ALA A 88 24.37 -21.20 7.67
N ALA A 89 25.65 -21.52 7.78
CA ALA A 89 26.29 -22.61 7.05
C ALA A 89 25.73 -23.98 7.43
N ALA A 90 25.51 -24.23 8.72
CA ALA A 90 24.92 -25.46 9.21
C ALA A 90 23.49 -25.65 8.69
N VAL A 91 22.66 -24.60 8.73
CA VAL A 91 21.30 -24.64 8.15
C VAL A 91 21.34 -24.94 6.66
N LEU A 92 22.20 -24.25 5.89
CA LEU A 92 22.36 -24.50 4.46
C LEU A 92 22.82 -25.93 4.18
N LEU A 93 23.78 -26.45 4.94
CA LEU A 93 24.29 -27.81 4.77
C LEU A 93 23.20 -28.86 5.03
N ALA A 94 22.40 -28.68 6.09
CA ALA A 94 21.28 -29.57 6.39
C ALA A 94 20.23 -29.59 5.26
N ILE A 95 19.88 -28.42 4.70
CA ILE A 95 18.96 -28.35 3.54
C ILE A 95 19.58 -29.01 2.31
N HIS A 96 20.87 -28.77 2.08
CA HIS A 96 21.60 -29.38 0.98
C HIS A 96 21.67 -30.92 1.10
N GLN A 97 21.63 -31.46 2.32
CA GLN A 97 21.55 -32.89 2.64
C GLN A 97 20.12 -33.47 2.60
N GLY A 98 19.12 -32.66 2.22
CA GLY A 98 17.76 -33.13 1.96
C GLY A 98 16.74 -32.74 3.02
N HIS A 99 17.11 -32.02 4.08
CA HIS A 99 16.13 -31.49 5.03
C HIS A 99 15.31 -30.36 4.39
N THR A 100 14.05 -30.21 4.80
CA THR A 100 13.31 -28.96 4.56
C THR A 100 13.94 -27.81 5.35
N LEU A 101 13.66 -26.56 4.98
CA LEU A 101 14.13 -25.39 5.73
C LEU A 101 13.73 -25.46 7.22
N THR A 102 12.51 -25.89 7.51
CA THR A 102 12.01 -25.99 8.88
C THR A 102 12.71 -27.12 9.65
N GLU A 103 12.87 -28.30 9.06
CA GLU A 103 13.62 -29.40 9.66
C GLU A 103 15.08 -29.00 9.92
N ALA A 104 15.74 -28.37 8.95
CA ALA A 104 17.11 -27.89 9.08
C ALA A 104 17.28 -26.92 10.26
N VAL A 105 16.34 -26.00 10.46
CA VAL A 105 16.36 -25.08 11.60
C VAL A 105 16.19 -25.83 12.91
N ILE A 106 15.21 -26.75 13.00
CA ILE A 106 14.93 -27.52 14.21
C ILE A 106 16.14 -28.38 14.59
N THR A 107 16.66 -29.19 13.65
CA THR A 107 17.79 -30.09 13.91
C THR A 107 19.07 -29.35 14.25
N THR A 108 19.34 -28.21 13.59
CA THR A 108 20.52 -27.40 13.89
C THR A 108 20.39 -26.70 15.25
N ALA A 109 19.18 -26.32 15.66
CA ALA A 109 18.92 -25.71 16.96
C ALA A 109 19.06 -26.66 18.15
N GLU A 110 18.98 -27.98 17.93
CA GLU A 110 19.20 -29.02 18.94
C GLU A 110 20.69 -29.26 19.24
N ASP A 111 21.58 -28.89 18.31
CA ASP A 111 23.02 -28.99 18.50
C ASP A 111 23.52 -27.88 19.44
N SER A 112 24.05 -28.30 20.59
CA SER A 112 24.53 -27.38 21.65
C SER A 112 25.76 -26.56 21.28
N SER A 113 26.40 -26.84 20.13
CA SER A 113 27.47 -25.99 19.58
C SER A 113 26.95 -24.68 18.99
N TYR A 114 25.66 -24.59 18.64
CA TYR A 114 25.06 -23.41 18.04
C TYR A 114 24.10 -22.70 18.99
N ARG A 115 23.95 -21.37 18.82
CA ARG A 115 22.94 -20.62 19.55
C ARG A 115 21.62 -20.71 18.79
N THR A 116 20.59 -21.29 19.41
CA THR A 116 19.24 -21.42 18.81
C THR A 116 18.71 -20.12 18.21
N SER A 117 18.92 -18.99 18.90
CA SER A 117 18.51 -17.67 18.41
C SER A 117 19.22 -17.27 17.11
N SER A 118 20.51 -17.57 17.00
CA SER A 118 21.30 -17.33 15.79
C SER A 118 20.88 -18.26 14.66
N VAL A 119 20.63 -19.55 14.91
CA VAL A 119 20.13 -20.51 13.91
C VAL A 119 18.84 -20.00 13.26
N VAL A 120 17.84 -19.62 14.07
CA VAL A 120 16.55 -19.11 13.58
C VAL A 120 16.75 -17.80 12.79
N ARG A 121 17.55 -16.87 13.31
CA ARG A 121 17.81 -15.59 12.64
C ARG A 121 18.55 -15.78 11.32
N ALA A 122 19.59 -16.60 11.30
CA ALA A 122 20.39 -16.90 10.13
C ALA A 122 19.52 -17.49 9.02
N ALA A 123 18.67 -18.47 9.33
CA ALA A 123 17.73 -19.04 8.38
C ALA A 123 16.80 -17.98 7.77
N MET A 124 16.19 -17.11 8.59
CA MET A 124 15.29 -16.06 8.09
C MET A 124 16.00 -14.98 7.25
N LEU A 125 17.29 -14.72 7.51
CA LEU A 125 18.10 -13.75 6.75
C LEU A 125 18.64 -14.34 5.45
N MET A 126 18.95 -15.64 5.42
CA MET A 126 19.35 -16.35 4.21
C MET A 126 18.17 -16.65 3.28
N PHE A 127 16.97 -16.80 3.82
CA PHE A 127 15.75 -17.09 3.07
C PHE A 127 14.67 -16.00 3.26
N PRO A 128 14.94 -14.74 2.87
CA PRO A 128 14.04 -13.61 3.10
C PRO A 128 12.66 -13.77 2.46
N LEU A 129 12.53 -14.51 1.35
CA LEU A 129 11.25 -14.71 0.67
C LEU A 129 10.42 -15.83 1.33
N ASN A 130 11.06 -16.79 2.00
CA ASN A 130 10.38 -17.88 2.70
C ASN A 130 10.25 -17.67 4.22
N ARG A 131 10.85 -16.61 4.78
CA ARG A 131 10.92 -16.40 6.24
C ARG A 131 9.56 -16.30 6.95
N TYR A 132 8.53 -15.80 6.27
CA TYR A 132 7.18 -15.70 6.84
C TYR A 132 6.51 -17.07 6.92
N ALA A 133 6.66 -17.90 5.89
CA ALA A 133 6.23 -19.30 5.93
C ALA A 133 6.98 -20.06 7.03
N LEU A 134 8.31 -19.92 7.10
CA LEU A 134 9.13 -20.51 8.17
C LEU A 134 8.67 -20.06 9.57
N PHE A 135 8.43 -18.75 9.78
CA PHE A 135 7.96 -18.23 11.06
C PHE A 135 6.62 -18.85 11.48
N ARG A 136 5.65 -18.93 10.56
CA ARG A 136 4.35 -19.53 10.81
C ARG A 136 4.45 -21.02 11.12
N GLU A 137 5.26 -21.75 10.36
CA GLU A 137 5.44 -23.20 10.56
C GLU A 137 6.12 -23.50 11.90
N LEU A 138 7.19 -22.78 12.26
CA LEU A 138 7.84 -22.92 13.57
C LEU A 138 6.88 -22.60 14.73
N LYS A 139 6.04 -21.59 14.57
CA LYS A 139 5.02 -21.22 15.56
C LYS A 139 3.93 -22.30 15.68
N GLN A 140 3.48 -22.87 14.56
CA GLN A 140 2.48 -23.94 14.56
C GLN A 140 3.01 -25.22 15.21
N LYS A 141 4.25 -25.61 14.92
CA LYS A 141 4.89 -26.80 15.52
C LYS A 141 5.22 -26.62 17.00
N GLN A 142 5.17 -25.39 17.53
CA GLN A 142 5.45 -25.06 18.94
C GLN A 142 6.81 -25.56 19.44
N VAL A 143 7.82 -25.61 18.54
CA VAL A 143 9.16 -26.11 18.87
C VAL A 143 9.90 -25.14 19.81
N PHE A 144 9.63 -23.86 19.68
CA PHE A 144 10.22 -22.80 20.50
C PHE A 144 9.13 -22.06 21.27
N ASP A 145 9.49 -21.47 22.42
CA ASP A 145 8.60 -20.54 23.13
C ASP A 145 8.17 -19.40 22.19
N ASN A 146 6.86 -19.13 22.15
CA ASN A 146 6.25 -18.20 21.20
C ASN A 146 6.75 -16.76 21.34
N ASN A 147 6.96 -16.29 22.57
CA ASN A 147 7.45 -14.93 22.82
C ASN A 147 8.89 -14.78 22.34
N THR A 148 9.68 -15.81 22.59
CA THR A 148 11.08 -15.89 22.21
C THR A 148 11.25 -15.98 20.70
N LEU A 149 10.51 -16.86 20.02
CA LEU A 149 10.48 -16.96 18.56
C LEU A 149 10.06 -15.64 17.91
N THR A 150 9.03 -14.99 18.45
CA THR A 150 8.55 -13.67 17.99
C THR A 150 9.64 -12.60 18.10
N LYS A 151 10.42 -12.60 19.20
CA LYS A 151 11.54 -11.68 19.37
C LYS A 151 12.67 -11.94 18.36
N TRP A 152 13.01 -13.21 18.11
CA TRP A 152 14.02 -13.55 17.11
C TRP A 152 13.57 -13.18 15.70
N ALA A 153 12.33 -13.51 15.33
CA ALA A 153 11.78 -13.22 14.01
C ALA A 153 11.67 -11.71 13.73
N SER A 154 11.13 -10.94 14.68
CA SER A 154 11.02 -9.48 14.52
C SER A 154 12.39 -8.81 14.30
N SER A 155 13.46 -9.35 14.90
CA SER A 155 14.82 -8.83 14.70
C SER A 155 15.36 -8.99 13.27
N THR A 156 14.81 -9.92 12.47
CA THR A 156 15.16 -10.11 11.06
C THR A 156 14.28 -9.28 10.12
N GLY A 157 13.24 -8.63 10.64
CA GLY A 157 12.28 -7.81 9.89
C GLY A 157 10.96 -8.51 9.58
N VAL A 158 10.71 -9.70 10.13
CA VAL A 158 9.39 -10.34 10.10
C VAL A 158 8.41 -9.45 10.88
N LEU A 159 7.26 -9.18 10.27
CA LEU A 159 6.17 -8.50 10.96
C LEU A 159 5.52 -9.48 11.94
N THR A 160 5.55 -9.13 13.21
CA THR A 160 4.96 -9.93 14.29
C THR A 160 3.79 -9.22 14.98
N ASN A 161 3.63 -7.91 14.74
CA ASN A 161 2.54 -7.13 15.28
C ASN A 161 1.29 -7.28 14.40
N PRO A 162 0.09 -7.32 15.00
CA PRO A 162 -1.15 -7.42 14.24
C PRO A 162 -1.38 -6.17 13.38
N ILE A 163 -1.74 -6.40 12.12
CA ILE A 163 -2.25 -5.38 11.18
C ILE A 163 -3.75 -5.14 11.42
N TYR A 164 -4.43 -6.16 11.94
CA TYR A 164 -5.89 -6.28 12.00
C TYR A 164 -6.43 -6.38 13.43
N PRO A 165 -7.71 -6.05 13.64
CA PRO A 165 -8.37 -6.30 14.92
C PRO A 165 -8.47 -7.80 15.20
N GLU A 166 -8.51 -8.16 16.49
CA GLU A 166 -8.64 -9.56 16.91
C GLU A 166 -9.88 -10.24 16.34
N ALA A 167 -10.98 -9.51 16.18
CA ALA A 167 -12.22 -10.00 15.57
C ALA A 167 -12.03 -10.50 14.13
N MET A 168 -11.03 -10.00 13.39
CA MET A 168 -10.65 -10.61 12.12
C MET A 168 -10.13 -12.01 12.37
N THR A 169 -9.13 -12.19 13.23
CA THR A 169 -8.50 -13.49 13.51
C THR A 169 -9.44 -14.56 14.08
N GLN A 170 -10.63 -14.17 14.54
CA GLN A 170 -11.66 -15.07 15.05
C GLN A 170 -12.65 -15.54 13.97
N GLN A 171 -12.63 -14.96 12.77
CA GLN A 171 -13.54 -15.29 11.67
C GLN A 171 -12.79 -15.90 10.49
N ALA A 172 -13.34 -16.95 9.87
CA ALA A 172 -12.77 -17.52 8.65
C ALA A 172 -12.73 -16.52 7.49
N ILE A 173 -13.75 -15.66 7.39
CA ILE A 173 -13.89 -14.61 6.38
C ILE A 173 -14.14 -13.27 7.06
N PHE A 174 -13.25 -12.32 6.79
CA PHE A 174 -13.34 -10.94 7.24
C PHE A 174 -13.57 -10.02 6.05
N VAL A 175 -14.46 -9.04 6.22
CA VAL A 175 -14.76 -8.02 5.22
C VAL A 175 -14.55 -6.66 5.86
N GLN A 176 -13.74 -5.81 5.23
CA GLN A 176 -13.57 -4.41 5.60
C GLN A 176 -14.23 -3.54 4.52
N PRO A 177 -15.46 -3.06 4.74
CA PRO A 177 -16.10 -2.14 3.81
C PRO A 177 -15.48 -0.73 3.91
N LEU A 178 -15.39 -0.08 2.75
CA LEU A 178 -15.27 1.35 2.54
C LEU A 178 -16.54 1.86 1.82
N MET A 179 -16.55 3.09 1.30
CA MET A 179 -17.72 3.62 0.58
C MET A 179 -17.98 2.89 -0.75
N GLU A 180 -16.97 2.82 -1.62
CA GLU A 180 -17.13 2.28 -2.99
C GLU A 180 -16.35 0.98 -3.23
N SER A 181 -15.91 0.34 -2.14
CA SER A 181 -15.11 -0.88 -2.18
C SER A 181 -15.22 -1.68 -0.88
N ALA A 182 -14.85 -2.95 -0.93
CA ALA A 182 -14.75 -3.78 0.26
C ALA A 182 -13.58 -4.77 0.12
N SER A 183 -12.64 -4.73 1.06
CA SER A 183 -11.57 -5.72 1.15
C SER A 183 -12.10 -7.02 1.76
N ILE A 184 -11.90 -8.14 1.07
CA ILE A 184 -12.27 -9.46 1.56
C ILE A 184 -11.00 -10.21 1.91
N THR A 185 -10.97 -10.84 3.08
CA THR A 185 -9.86 -11.70 3.51
C THR A 185 -10.39 -13.04 3.99
N VAL A 186 -9.81 -14.12 3.45
CA VAL A 186 -10.04 -15.49 3.89
C VAL A 186 -8.78 -16.02 4.54
N GLN A 187 -8.93 -16.51 5.77
CA GLN A 187 -7.81 -16.86 6.64
C GLN A 187 -7.52 -18.35 6.64
N HIS A 188 -6.31 -18.70 7.07
CA HIS A 188 -5.89 -20.07 7.34
C HIS A 188 -5.95 -21.02 6.12
N LEU A 189 -5.87 -20.46 4.91
CA LEU A 189 -5.79 -21.24 3.67
C LEU A 189 -4.33 -21.42 3.22
N PRO A 190 -3.97 -22.59 2.67
CA PRO A 190 -2.67 -22.80 2.06
C PRO A 190 -2.51 -21.90 0.82
N GLU A 191 -1.29 -21.45 0.52
CA GLU A 191 -0.97 -20.62 -0.66
C GLU A 191 -1.50 -21.16 -1.99
N THR A 192 -1.63 -22.49 -2.10
CA THR A 192 -2.11 -23.18 -3.31
C THR A 192 -3.63 -23.21 -3.43
N ALA A 193 -4.38 -22.65 -2.48
CA ALA A 193 -5.83 -22.59 -2.58
C ALA A 193 -6.23 -21.53 -3.62
N GLU A 194 -7.21 -21.86 -4.46
CA GLU A 194 -7.85 -20.89 -5.34
C GLU A 194 -9.11 -20.37 -4.65
N VAL A 195 -9.22 -19.05 -4.51
CA VAL A 195 -10.36 -18.41 -3.83
C VAL A 195 -11.06 -17.49 -4.81
N THR A 196 -12.21 -17.91 -5.30
CA THR A 196 -13.04 -17.11 -6.22
C THR A 196 -14.25 -16.56 -5.48
N LEU A 197 -14.81 -15.45 -5.98
CA LEU A 197 -16.02 -14.91 -5.41
C LEU A 197 -16.96 -14.29 -6.43
N ARG A 198 -18.25 -14.31 -6.10
CA ARG A 198 -19.31 -13.55 -6.77
C ARG A 198 -20.03 -12.69 -5.75
N TYR A 199 -20.59 -11.57 -6.19
CA TYR A 199 -21.31 -10.65 -5.31
C TYR A 199 -22.52 -10.04 -6.02
N ARG A 200 -23.49 -9.57 -5.25
CA ARG A 200 -24.59 -8.72 -5.74
C ARG A 200 -25.13 -7.83 -4.63
N ALA A 201 -25.72 -6.71 -5.02
CA ALA A 201 -26.48 -5.88 -4.09
C ALA A 201 -27.80 -6.57 -3.75
N VAL A 202 -28.17 -6.55 -2.47
CA VAL A 202 -29.34 -7.26 -1.93
C VAL A 202 -30.61 -6.49 -2.25
N ASP A 203 -30.61 -5.19 -1.99
CA ASP A 203 -31.83 -4.39 -1.95
C ASP A 203 -32.39 -4.03 -3.34
N ASN A 204 -31.58 -4.17 -4.39
CA ASN A 204 -32.01 -3.95 -5.78
C ASN A 204 -32.15 -5.25 -6.60
N ASN A 205 -32.05 -6.43 -5.95
CA ASN A 205 -32.04 -7.74 -6.63
C ASN A 205 -31.08 -7.78 -7.84
N GLY A 206 -29.91 -7.14 -7.71
CA GLY A 206 -28.93 -7.08 -8.79
C GLY A 206 -28.47 -8.47 -9.25
N ASP A 207 -28.00 -8.54 -10.49
CA ASP A 207 -27.39 -9.77 -11.02
C ASP A 207 -26.11 -10.12 -10.26
N TRP A 208 -25.82 -11.42 -10.16
CA TRP A 208 -24.55 -11.89 -9.64
C TRP A 208 -23.41 -11.44 -10.54
N GLN A 209 -22.49 -10.67 -9.97
CA GLN A 209 -21.27 -10.22 -10.61
C GLN A 209 -20.09 -11.06 -10.14
N GLN A 210 -19.14 -11.31 -11.04
CA GLN A 210 -17.91 -12.03 -10.71
C GLN A 210 -16.89 -11.05 -10.14
N GLY A 211 -16.37 -11.35 -8.95
CA GLY A 211 -15.21 -10.67 -8.38
C GLY A 211 -13.90 -11.25 -8.92
N ARG A 212 -12.81 -10.48 -8.81
CA ARG A 212 -11.47 -10.99 -9.05
C ARG A 212 -11.13 -12.05 -7.98
N PRO A 213 -10.49 -13.18 -8.33
CA PRO A 213 -10.00 -14.13 -7.33
C PRO A 213 -9.10 -13.44 -6.29
N LEU A 214 -9.23 -13.85 -5.03
CA LEU A 214 -8.38 -13.34 -3.96
C LEU A 214 -6.96 -13.90 -4.12
N VAL A 215 -5.96 -13.15 -3.67
CA VAL A 215 -4.54 -13.51 -3.84
C VAL A 215 -3.90 -13.85 -2.51
N TYR A 216 -3.01 -14.83 -2.51
CA TYR A 216 -2.20 -15.13 -1.34
C TYR A 216 -1.25 -13.97 -1.03
N GLU A 217 -1.31 -13.48 0.20
CA GLU A 217 -0.43 -12.44 0.72
C GLU A 217 0.55 -13.08 1.72
N PRO A 218 1.85 -13.16 1.39
CA PRO A 218 2.80 -13.99 2.13
C PRO A 218 3.13 -13.51 3.54
N VAL A 219 2.99 -12.21 3.85
CA VAL A 219 3.28 -11.64 5.17
C VAL A 219 2.27 -12.09 6.21
N THR A 220 0.98 -11.92 5.92
CA THR A 220 -0.14 -12.34 6.77
C THR A 220 -0.46 -13.81 6.62
N GLY A 221 -0.20 -14.40 5.45
CA GLY A 221 -0.53 -15.78 5.12
C GLY A 221 -2.00 -15.98 4.80
N ASN A 222 -2.68 -14.96 4.28
CA ASN A 222 -4.12 -14.97 3.98
C ASN A 222 -4.38 -14.79 2.49
N HIS A 223 -5.56 -15.20 2.03
CA HIS A 223 -6.06 -14.84 0.70
C HIS A 223 -6.87 -13.56 0.80
N THR A 224 -6.52 -12.54 0.03
CA THR A 224 -7.17 -11.24 0.14
C THR A 224 -7.25 -10.48 -1.18
N GLY A 225 -8.16 -9.51 -1.25
CA GLY A 225 -8.32 -8.60 -2.38
C GLY A 225 -9.61 -7.78 -2.24
N PRO A 226 -9.72 -6.65 -2.96
CA PRO A 226 -10.91 -5.81 -2.90
C PRO A 226 -11.95 -6.22 -3.95
N LEU A 227 -13.22 -6.02 -3.59
CA LEU A 227 -14.27 -5.66 -4.53
C LEU A 227 -14.26 -4.13 -4.70
N VAL A 228 -14.34 -3.63 -5.93
CA VAL A 228 -14.32 -2.20 -6.27
C VAL A 228 -15.57 -1.80 -7.07
N TYR A 229 -15.81 -0.50 -7.21
CA TYR A 229 -17.00 0.06 -7.89
C TYR A 229 -18.32 -0.42 -7.28
N LEU A 230 -18.36 -0.43 -5.95
CA LEU A 230 -19.59 -0.68 -5.19
C LEU A 230 -20.32 0.63 -4.94
N GLU A 231 -21.62 0.55 -4.68
CA GLU A 231 -22.43 1.70 -4.28
C GLU A 231 -22.27 1.96 -2.78
N PRO A 232 -22.17 3.22 -2.32
CA PRO A 232 -22.22 3.57 -0.90
C PRO A 232 -23.53 3.14 -0.22
N ALA A 233 -23.50 3.00 1.11
CA ALA A 233 -24.67 2.64 1.94
C ALA A 233 -25.52 1.49 1.39
N THR A 234 -24.87 0.50 0.77
CA THR A 234 -25.55 -0.57 0.05
C THR A 234 -25.19 -1.91 0.65
N ARG A 235 -26.21 -2.73 0.89
CA ARG A 235 -26.04 -4.08 1.39
C ARG A 235 -25.70 -5.03 0.25
N TYR A 236 -24.63 -5.80 0.42
CA TYR A 236 -24.16 -6.80 -0.51
C TYR A 236 -24.17 -8.19 0.11
N GLU A 237 -24.37 -9.20 -0.73
CA GLU A 237 -24.01 -10.58 -0.43
C GLU A 237 -22.89 -11.04 -1.35
N ALA A 238 -21.95 -11.80 -0.77
CA ALA A 238 -20.82 -12.40 -1.46
C ALA A 238 -20.83 -13.91 -1.25
N GLN A 239 -20.67 -14.65 -2.34
CA GLN A 239 -20.40 -16.09 -2.38
C GLN A 239 -18.91 -16.29 -2.61
N ILE A 240 -18.24 -17.00 -1.72
CA ILE A 240 -16.81 -17.32 -1.79
C ILE A 240 -16.66 -18.83 -1.98
N GLU A 241 -16.04 -19.25 -3.07
CA GLU A 241 -15.65 -20.65 -3.32
C GLU A 241 -14.15 -20.80 -3.10
N VAL A 242 -13.77 -21.73 -2.23
CA VAL A 242 -12.39 -22.14 -1.98
C VAL A 242 -12.18 -23.50 -2.63
N GLN A 243 -11.21 -23.60 -3.54
CA GLN A 243 -10.77 -24.84 -4.14
C GLN A 243 -9.36 -25.19 -3.67
N TYR A 244 -9.21 -26.36 -3.08
CA TYR A 244 -7.93 -26.89 -2.61
C TYR A 244 -7.24 -27.71 -3.70
N SER A 245 -5.93 -27.87 -3.58
CA SER A 245 -5.09 -28.64 -4.53
C SER A 245 -5.41 -30.14 -4.54
N ASP A 246 -6.00 -30.67 -3.48
CA ASP A 246 -6.50 -32.05 -3.38
C ASP A 246 -7.88 -32.25 -4.03
N GLY A 247 -8.46 -31.19 -4.60
CA GLY A 247 -9.78 -31.19 -5.25
C GLY A 247 -10.95 -30.93 -4.30
N ARG A 248 -10.74 -30.78 -2.98
CA ARG A 248 -11.78 -30.38 -2.04
C ARG A 248 -12.28 -28.97 -2.39
N ARG A 249 -13.57 -28.72 -2.14
CA ARG A 249 -14.21 -27.41 -2.32
C ARG A 249 -15.01 -27.01 -1.10
N GLU A 250 -14.96 -25.74 -0.75
CA GLU A 250 -15.74 -25.13 0.32
C GLU A 250 -16.44 -23.90 -0.21
N ASN A 251 -17.72 -23.73 0.15
CA ASN A 251 -18.50 -22.56 -0.24
C ASN A 251 -18.92 -21.81 1.02
N HIS A 252 -18.78 -20.50 0.98
CA HIS A 252 -19.15 -19.60 2.05
C HIS A 252 -20.02 -18.46 1.52
N GLU A 253 -20.90 -17.98 2.37
CA GLU A 253 -21.70 -16.79 2.10
C GLU A 253 -21.41 -15.73 3.18
N LYS A 254 -21.29 -14.48 2.75
CA LYS A 254 -21.08 -13.35 3.65
C LYS A 254 -21.92 -12.17 3.18
N THR A 255 -22.63 -11.56 4.12
CA THR A 255 -23.27 -10.26 3.91
C THR A 255 -22.39 -9.17 4.51
N PHE A 256 -22.33 -8.03 3.84
CA PHE A 256 -21.71 -6.81 4.34
C PHE A 256 -22.44 -5.59 3.80
N GLU A 257 -22.13 -4.41 4.36
CA GLU A 257 -22.68 -3.14 3.91
C GLU A 257 -21.51 -2.18 3.67
N THR A 258 -21.53 -1.51 2.52
CA THR A 258 -20.59 -0.42 2.24
C THR A 258 -20.89 0.77 3.13
N ARG A 259 -19.88 1.59 3.41
CA ARG A 259 -20.07 2.78 4.23
C ARG A 259 -20.95 3.80 3.52
N ALA A 260 -21.71 4.57 4.28
CA ALA A 260 -22.39 5.75 3.78
C ALA A 260 -21.39 6.81 3.29
N ASP A 261 -21.87 7.66 2.38
CA ASP A 261 -21.16 8.81 1.82
C ASP A 261 -21.25 10.07 2.72
N THR A 262 -21.82 9.93 3.91
CA THR A 262 -21.82 10.91 4.99
C THR A 262 -21.83 10.18 6.34
N PRO A 263 -21.20 10.71 7.41
CA PRO A 263 -21.34 10.12 8.74
C PRO A 263 -22.69 10.52 9.38
N PRO A 264 -23.16 9.80 10.41
CA PRO A 264 -24.29 10.25 11.21
C PRO A 264 -23.89 11.50 12.01
N ILE A 265 -24.70 12.55 11.94
CA ILE A 265 -24.45 13.82 12.65
C ILE A 265 -25.37 13.94 13.85
N ASP A 266 -24.82 14.29 15.01
CA ASP A 266 -25.61 14.67 16.17
C ASP A 266 -26.16 16.10 15.95
N PRO A 267 -27.49 16.30 15.85
CA PRO A 267 -28.07 17.61 15.60
C PRO A 267 -27.78 18.63 16.72
N ASP A 268 -27.48 18.18 17.93
CA ASP A 268 -27.13 19.05 19.06
C ASP A 268 -25.63 19.41 19.08
N LYS A 269 -24.82 18.79 18.20
CA LYS A 269 -23.37 19.03 18.05
C LYS A 269 -23.01 19.55 16.66
N VAL A 270 -23.85 20.44 16.13
CA VAL A 270 -23.54 21.23 14.94
C VAL A 270 -23.03 22.59 15.38
N TYR A 271 -21.76 22.85 15.10
CA TYR A 271 -21.06 24.08 15.46
C TYR A 271 -20.80 24.92 14.21
N HIS A 272 -21.39 26.13 14.18
CA HIS A 272 -21.06 27.11 13.17
C HIS A 272 -19.72 27.77 13.49
N LEU A 273 -18.79 27.73 12.54
CA LEU A 273 -17.43 28.23 12.74
C LEU A 273 -17.43 29.71 13.20
N SER A 274 -18.29 30.55 12.60
CA SER A 274 -18.46 31.96 12.98
C SER A 274 -18.81 32.17 14.46
N GLU A 275 -19.46 31.19 15.10
CA GLU A 275 -19.89 31.28 16.50
C GLU A 275 -18.78 30.84 17.45
N ILE A 276 -18.03 29.80 17.06
CA ILE A 276 -17.05 29.15 17.94
C ILE A 276 -15.63 29.66 17.74
N TYR A 277 -15.27 30.15 16.57
CA TYR A 277 -13.93 30.61 16.25
C TYR A 277 -13.69 32.05 16.75
N LYS A 278 -12.54 32.27 17.42
CA LYS A 278 -12.19 33.56 18.04
C LYS A 278 -10.82 34.10 17.59
N GLY A 279 -10.24 33.52 16.52
CA GLY A 279 -8.90 33.84 16.05
C GLY A 279 -7.84 32.85 16.56
N GLY A 280 -6.70 32.78 15.87
CA GLY A 280 -5.61 31.85 16.17
C GLY A 280 -5.93 30.40 15.79
N THR A 281 -5.40 29.46 16.56
CA THR A 281 -5.67 28.02 16.39
C THR A 281 -7.11 27.67 16.79
N LEU A 282 -7.84 26.95 15.95
CA LEU A 282 -9.06 26.25 16.34
C LEU A 282 -8.67 24.92 17.03
N ASP A 283 -8.74 24.88 18.36
CA ASP A 283 -8.38 23.70 19.16
C ASP A 283 -9.63 23.00 19.69
N LEU A 284 -9.98 21.87 19.08
CA LEU A 284 -11.20 21.14 19.46
C LEU A 284 -11.10 20.48 20.84
N GLU A 285 -9.89 20.11 21.28
CA GLU A 285 -9.64 19.50 22.59
C GLU A 285 -9.87 20.53 23.70
N GLU A 286 -9.34 21.75 23.54
CA GLU A 286 -9.57 22.86 24.47
C GLU A 286 -11.05 23.27 24.54
N MET A 287 -11.76 23.17 23.42
CA MET A 287 -13.17 23.52 23.30
C MET A 287 -14.12 22.42 23.79
N GLY A 288 -13.61 21.21 24.06
CA GLY A 288 -14.43 20.05 24.42
C GLY A 288 -15.40 19.61 23.31
N ILE A 289 -15.02 19.82 22.05
CA ILE A 289 -15.81 19.40 20.89
C ILE A 289 -15.42 17.97 20.52
N GLU A 290 -16.31 17.03 20.82
CA GLU A 290 -16.15 15.61 20.53
C GLU A 290 -17.46 15.00 20.02
N GLY A 291 -17.37 14.02 19.13
CA GLY A 291 -18.53 13.26 18.64
C GLY A 291 -18.65 11.87 19.25
N SER A 292 -19.52 11.06 18.67
CA SER A 292 -19.69 9.64 18.99
C SER A 292 -19.98 8.83 17.72
N GLU A 293 -19.92 7.50 17.80
CA GLU A 293 -20.17 6.60 16.68
C GLU A 293 -21.53 6.85 16.00
N ASP A 294 -22.57 7.08 16.81
CA ASP A 294 -23.95 7.30 16.36
C ASP A 294 -24.28 8.78 16.06
N GLY A 295 -23.34 9.70 16.32
CA GLY A 295 -23.57 11.13 16.20
C GLY A 295 -22.28 11.92 16.30
N TRP A 296 -21.73 12.28 15.14
CA TRP A 296 -20.48 13.02 15.00
C TRP A 296 -20.70 14.50 15.30
N ALA A 297 -19.65 15.14 15.83
CA ALA A 297 -19.63 16.60 15.93
C ALA A 297 -19.33 17.21 14.56
N LYS A 298 -20.22 18.08 14.08
CA LYS A 298 -20.07 18.76 12.80
C LYS A 298 -19.59 20.19 13.04
N ILE A 299 -18.48 20.58 12.42
CA ILE A 299 -18.02 21.96 12.35
C ILE A 299 -18.25 22.44 10.92
N VAL A 300 -19.13 23.42 10.74
CA VAL A 300 -19.47 23.96 9.43
C VAL A 300 -18.96 25.40 9.30
N GLY A 301 -18.18 25.63 8.25
CA GLY A 301 -17.66 26.95 7.91
C GLY A 301 -18.62 27.79 7.08
N ASP A 302 -18.16 29.00 6.77
CA ASP A 302 -18.84 29.98 5.93
C ASP A 302 -17.79 30.80 5.14
N PRO A 303 -18.18 31.52 4.08
CA PRO A 303 -17.24 32.25 3.24
C PRO A 303 -16.50 33.40 3.94
N ASP A 304 -17.04 33.93 5.05
CA ASP A 304 -16.53 35.12 5.73
C ASP A 304 -15.61 34.75 6.91
N THR A 305 -15.71 33.53 7.43
CA THR A 305 -14.92 33.04 8.56
C THR A 305 -13.75 32.17 8.09
N VAL A 306 -12.56 32.76 8.09
CA VAL A 306 -11.29 32.05 7.79
C VAL A 306 -10.57 31.70 9.08
N ILE A 307 -10.22 30.43 9.27
CA ILE A 307 -9.31 30.01 10.34
C ILE A 307 -7.91 30.44 9.97
N ARG A 308 -7.32 31.34 10.76
CA ARG A 308 -5.96 31.85 10.58
C ARG A 308 -5.13 31.56 11.83
N ALA A 309 -4.14 30.68 11.69
CA ALA A 309 -3.15 30.47 12.74
C ALA A 309 -2.43 31.78 13.07
N THR A 310 -2.15 32.03 14.34
CA THR A 310 -1.31 33.16 14.74
C THR A 310 0.15 32.86 14.40
N ASP A 311 0.98 33.90 14.27
CA ASP A 311 2.42 33.70 14.08
C ASP A 311 3.01 32.81 15.20
N GLY A 312 3.75 31.78 14.79
CA GLY A 312 4.31 30.77 15.68
C GLY A 312 3.40 29.58 16.04
N ASP A 313 2.08 29.66 15.83
CA ASP A 313 1.16 28.54 16.06
C ASP A 313 1.53 27.37 15.15
N LYS A 314 1.69 26.17 15.73
CA LYS A 314 2.09 24.98 14.96
C LYS A 314 1.05 24.57 13.93
N ASN A 315 -0.23 24.75 14.28
CA ASN A 315 -1.36 24.34 13.45
C ASN A 315 -2.45 25.42 13.40
N ALA A 316 -3.23 25.45 12.33
CA ALA A 316 -4.42 26.28 12.26
C ALA A 316 -5.63 25.56 12.90
N ILE A 317 -5.74 24.24 12.69
CA ILE A 317 -6.70 23.37 13.37
C ILE A 317 -5.93 22.30 14.13
N ARG A 318 -6.23 22.18 15.44
CA ARG A 318 -5.79 21.07 16.27
C ARG A 318 -7.01 20.25 16.69
N ILE A 319 -7.08 19.03 16.20
CA ILE A 319 -8.14 18.07 16.57
C ILE A 319 -7.78 17.37 17.88
N GLY A 320 -6.48 17.14 18.14
CA GLY A 320 -6.02 16.32 19.26
C GLY A 320 -6.17 14.83 18.96
N ASP A 321 -6.57 14.06 19.96
CA ASP A 321 -7.00 12.65 19.83
C ASP A 321 -8.53 12.51 19.68
N ASN A 322 -9.26 13.63 19.59
CA ASN A 322 -10.70 13.65 19.38
C ASN A 322 -11.09 12.90 18.10
N SER A 323 -12.21 12.19 18.19
CA SER A 323 -12.72 11.30 17.15
C SER A 323 -14.19 11.60 16.86
N TYR A 324 -14.68 11.08 15.72
CA TYR A 324 -16.04 11.34 15.23
C TYR A 324 -16.29 12.83 14.94
N ILE A 325 -15.38 13.40 14.13
CA ILE A 325 -15.36 14.83 13.78
C ILE A 325 -15.61 14.99 12.28
N TYR A 326 -16.56 15.85 11.92
CA TYR A 326 -16.86 16.19 10.54
C TYR A 326 -16.67 17.70 10.30
N PHE A 327 -15.75 18.05 9.40
CA PHE A 327 -15.56 19.42 8.93
C PHE A 327 -16.20 19.59 7.55
N GLU A 328 -16.92 20.70 7.35
CA GLU A 328 -17.56 21.03 6.07
C GLU A 328 -17.39 22.52 5.75
N ASN A 329 -17.05 22.86 4.50
CA ASN A 329 -16.98 24.25 4.00
C ASN A 329 -16.03 25.17 4.79
N ILE A 330 -14.85 24.68 5.18
CA ILE A 330 -13.89 25.46 5.99
C ILE A 330 -12.76 26.01 5.12
N THR A 331 -12.49 27.31 5.28
CA THR A 331 -11.28 27.94 4.75
C THR A 331 -10.22 28.04 5.85
N VAL A 332 -9.06 27.44 5.62
CA VAL A 332 -7.94 27.38 6.57
C VAL A 332 -6.71 28.03 5.96
N ARG A 333 -6.07 28.92 6.71
CA ARG A 333 -4.81 29.57 6.35
C ARG A 333 -3.82 29.46 7.49
N GLY A 334 -2.59 29.10 7.18
CA GLY A 334 -1.53 29.06 8.19
C GLY A 334 -1.36 27.70 8.86
N GLY A 335 -0.61 27.74 9.95
CA GLY A 335 -0.08 26.59 10.67
C GLY A 335 1.40 26.47 10.34
N ARG A 336 2.27 26.86 11.27
CA ARG A 336 3.72 26.91 11.07
C ARG A 336 4.31 25.57 10.67
N THR A 337 3.72 24.44 11.06
CA THR A 337 4.21 23.10 10.64
C THR A 337 3.17 22.33 9.86
N HIS A 338 1.93 22.28 10.35
CA HIS A 338 0.85 21.61 9.66
C HIS A 338 -0.39 22.48 9.67
N SER A 339 -1.28 22.44 8.67
CA SER A 339 -2.51 23.23 8.76
C SER A 339 -3.52 22.57 9.69
N ILE A 340 -3.85 21.29 9.42
CA ILE A 340 -4.75 20.45 10.19
C ILE A 340 -3.96 19.30 10.82
N TYR A 341 -4.05 19.16 12.13
CA TYR A 341 -3.32 18.14 12.88
C TYR A 341 -4.21 17.33 13.83
N ALA A 342 -3.99 16.01 13.84
CA ALA A 342 -4.49 15.08 14.85
C ALA A 342 -3.40 14.10 15.26
N ASP A 343 -3.53 13.46 16.43
CA ASP A 343 -2.62 12.42 16.91
C ASP A 343 -3.43 11.27 17.53
N GLN A 344 -3.33 10.07 16.97
CA GLN A 344 -4.02 8.87 17.47
C GLN A 344 -5.56 9.01 17.53
N ALA A 345 -6.10 9.84 16.65
CA ALA A 345 -7.54 9.99 16.46
C ALA A 345 -8.11 8.99 15.45
N HIS A 346 -9.43 8.87 15.40
CA HIS A 346 -10.10 8.09 14.37
C HIS A 346 -11.47 8.66 13.99
N HIS A 347 -12.03 8.22 12.87
CA HIS A 347 -13.33 8.71 12.40
C HIS A 347 -13.31 10.24 12.22
N ILE A 348 -12.44 10.70 11.31
CA ILE A 348 -12.32 12.11 10.93
C ILE A 348 -12.74 12.26 9.49
N TRP A 349 -13.55 13.28 9.20
CA TRP A 349 -14.00 13.59 7.85
C TRP A 349 -13.80 15.07 7.56
N ILE A 350 -13.00 15.36 6.54
CA ILE A 350 -12.67 16.71 6.08
C ILE A 350 -13.28 16.87 4.68
N ASN A 351 -14.35 17.66 4.56
CA ASN A 351 -15.10 17.81 3.32
C ASN A 351 -15.15 19.27 2.88
N HIS A 352 -14.92 19.51 1.58
CA HIS A 352 -15.12 20.81 0.95
C HIS A 352 -14.32 21.93 1.63
N CYS A 353 -13.06 21.65 1.98
CA CYS A 353 -12.17 22.62 2.61
C CYS A 353 -11.19 23.24 1.60
N ASP A 354 -10.88 24.52 1.80
CA ASP A 354 -9.82 25.25 1.11
C ASP A 354 -8.66 25.47 2.10
N ILE A 355 -7.50 24.88 1.86
CA ILE A 355 -6.36 24.85 2.78
C ILE A 355 -5.12 25.39 2.08
N ALA A 356 -4.53 26.46 2.65
CA ALA A 356 -3.35 27.13 2.11
C ALA A 356 -2.48 27.79 3.19
N ASP A 357 -1.36 28.38 2.79
CA ASP A 357 -0.45 29.17 3.61
C ASP A 357 0.17 28.42 4.82
N TRP A 358 0.29 27.10 4.77
CA TRP A 358 0.91 26.33 5.86
C TRP A 358 2.42 26.16 5.68
N GLY A 359 3.10 25.83 6.78
CA GLY A 359 4.52 25.47 6.79
C GLY A 359 5.45 26.59 7.27
N ARG A 360 6.72 26.23 7.47
CA ARG A 360 7.74 27.12 8.01
C ARG A 360 8.24 28.10 6.95
N GLU A 361 8.57 29.31 7.38
CA GLU A 361 9.20 30.31 6.52
C GLU A 361 10.60 29.88 6.05
N PRO A 362 10.89 29.85 4.73
CA PRO A 362 12.17 29.41 4.19
C PRO A 362 13.24 30.52 4.21
N ASN A 363 13.50 31.10 5.39
CA ASN A 363 14.36 32.30 5.54
C ASN A 363 15.81 32.12 5.04
N ILE A 364 16.31 30.89 4.96
CA ILE A 364 17.66 30.58 4.49
C ILE A 364 17.59 29.46 3.46
N ILE A 365 18.19 29.70 2.29
CA ILE A 365 18.33 28.68 1.23
C ILE A 365 19.82 28.31 1.10
N LYS A 366 20.16 27.04 1.29
CA LYS A 366 21.52 26.51 1.07
C LYS A 366 21.47 25.42 0.01
N ASN A 367 22.16 25.63 -1.12
CA ASN A 367 22.19 24.69 -2.25
C ASN A 367 20.77 24.26 -2.68
N GLY A 368 19.82 25.19 -2.74
CA GLY A 368 18.43 24.92 -3.12
C GLY A 368 17.54 24.32 -2.02
N ILE A 369 18.09 23.95 -0.86
CA ILE A 369 17.33 23.41 0.27
C ILE A 369 16.93 24.56 1.21
N ALA A 370 15.67 24.57 1.63
CA ALA A 370 15.11 25.58 2.52
C ALA A 370 15.33 25.25 4.01
N PHE A 371 15.61 26.28 4.80
CA PHE A 371 15.83 26.24 6.23
C PHE A 371 15.13 27.42 6.90
N GLU A 372 14.55 27.18 8.07
CA GLU A 372 13.84 28.23 8.80
C GLU A 372 14.78 29.27 9.42
N LYS A 373 15.96 28.84 9.86
CA LYS A 373 16.99 29.68 10.48
C LYS A 373 18.34 29.00 10.47
N GLU A 374 19.38 29.73 10.82
CA GLU A 374 20.75 29.21 10.84
C GLU A 374 20.87 28.07 11.87
N GLY A 375 21.51 26.97 11.47
CA GLY A 375 21.65 25.77 12.29
C GLY A 375 20.39 24.89 12.42
N ALA A 376 19.27 25.23 11.74
CA ALA A 376 18.10 24.35 11.70
C ALA A 376 18.31 23.14 10.77
N GLU A 377 17.51 22.09 10.99
CA GLU A 377 17.32 21.04 9.98
C GLU A 377 16.57 21.61 8.76
N PRO A 378 16.73 20.99 7.57
CA PRO A 378 15.94 21.34 6.40
C PRO A 378 14.43 21.35 6.70
N ILE A 379 13.72 22.29 6.08
CA ILE A 379 12.27 22.27 6.07
C ILE A 379 11.83 21.05 5.26
N ASN A 380 11.11 20.15 5.93
CA ASN A 380 10.56 18.92 5.37
C ASN A 380 9.39 18.45 6.21
N TYR A 381 8.45 17.73 5.59
CA TYR A 381 7.26 17.16 6.24
C TYR A 381 6.24 18.19 6.74
N ASP A 382 6.33 19.45 6.32
CA ASP A 382 5.29 20.43 6.63
C ASP A 382 4.06 20.10 5.78
N SER A 383 2.91 19.86 6.38
CA SER A 383 1.79 19.20 5.70
C SER A 383 0.50 19.96 5.85
N ALA A 384 -0.30 20.11 4.80
CA ALA A 384 -1.61 20.72 4.95
C ALA A 384 -2.46 19.88 5.91
N ILE A 385 -2.43 18.55 5.77
CA ILE A 385 -3.17 17.61 6.60
C ILE A 385 -2.22 16.52 7.11
N TYR A 386 -1.97 16.52 8.43
CA TYR A 386 -1.23 15.46 9.10
C TYR A 386 -2.00 14.88 10.27
N LEU A 387 -2.60 13.71 10.04
CA LEU A 387 -3.33 12.94 11.04
C LEU A 387 -2.43 11.80 11.53
N ARG A 388 -1.55 12.13 12.48
CA ARG A 388 -0.47 11.27 12.94
C ARG A 388 -1.03 10.03 13.62
N GLN A 389 -0.69 8.84 13.10
CA GLN A 389 -1.12 7.57 13.69
C GLN A 389 -2.65 7.52 13.87
N SER A 390 -3.39 8.17 12.97
CA SER A 390 -4.85 8.16 12.96
C SER A 390 -5.38 7.18 11.90
N GLY A 391 -6.65 6.86 11.91
CA GLY A 391 -7.26 6.10 10.81
C GLY A 391 -8.78 6.09 10.84
N VAL A 392 -9.41 5.44 9.88
CA VAL A 392 -10.83 5.72 9.54
C VAL A 392 -10.98 7.22 9.22
N VAL A 393 -10.37 7.64 8.13
CA VAL A 393 -10.29 9.05 7.73
C VAL A 393 -10.89 9.20 6.34
N THR A 394 -11.70 10.23 6.14
CA THR A 394 -12.12 10.67 4.81
C THR A 394 -11.64 12.10 4.58
N VAL A 395 -10.92 12.34 3.48
CA VAL A 395 -10.61 13.68 2.98
C VAL A 395 -11.20 13.80 1.59
N GLU A 396 -12.16 14.70 1.41
CA GLU A 396 -12.85 14.82 0.13
C GLU A 396 -13.24 16.22 -0.28
N ASN A 397 -13.36 16.42 -1.60
CA ASN A 397 -13.77 17.68 -2.21
C ASN A 397 -12.93 18.88 -1.76
N CYS A 398 -11.71 18.65 -1.26
CA CYS A 398 -10.84 19.68 -0.72
C CYS A 398 -9.91 20.22 -1.79
N LYS A 399 -9.56 21.50 -1.65
CA LYS A 399 -8.49 22.14 -2.39
C LYS A 399 -7.32 22.41 -1.45
N VAL A 400 -6.15 21.87 -1.77
CA VAL A 400 -4.93 22.05 -0.98
C VAL A 400 -3.84 22.63 -1.88
N HIS A 401 -3.42 23.86 -1.58
CA HIS A 401 -2.54 24.62 -2.46
C HIS A 401 -1.74 25.68 -1.71
N ASP A 402 -0.71 26.24 -2.35
CA ASP A 402 0.04 27.38 -1.83
C ASP A 402 0.60 27.19 -0.40
N PRO A 403 1.49 26.20 -0.17
CA PRO A 403 2.28 26.17 1.05
C PRO A 403 3.21 27.41 1.13
N VAL A 404 3.68 27.72 2.33
CA VAL A 404 4.70 28.75 2.56
C VAL A 404 6.09 28.32 2.05
N PRO A 405 6.63 27.15 2.42
CA PRO A 405 7.90 26.68 1.88
C PRO A 405 7.74 26.02 0.52
N PHE A 406 8.79 26.05 -0.30
CA PHE A 406 8.90 25.24 -1.51
C PHE A 406 9.81 24.03 -1.26
N ALA A 407 9.67 22.99 -2.10
CA ALA A 407 10.60 21.86 -2.09
C ALA A 407 11.79 22.06 -3.05
N ASN A 408 12.97 21.55 -2.68
CA ASN A 408 14.09 21.43 -3.63
C ASN A 408 13.84 20.35 -4.69
N ASP A 409 14.54 20.46 -5.83
CA ASP A 409 14.59 19.40 -6.83
C ASP A 409 15.81 18.46 -6.64
N TRP A 410 15.87 17.40 -7.44
CA TRP A 410 16.88 16.34 -7.35
C TRP A 410 18.33 16.80 -7.61
N ARG A 411 18.58 18.00 -8.17
CA ARG A 411 19.96 18.56 -8.28
C ARG A 411 20.56 18.83 -6.91
N SER A 412 19.72 19.06 -5.91
CA SER A 412 20.11 19.36 -4.52
C SER A 412 20.06 18.14 -3.61
N GLY A 413 19.78 16.95 -4.15
CA GLY A 413 19.51 15.72 -3.39
C GLY A 413 18.02 15.42 -3.33
N HIS A 414 17.63 14.41 -2.53
CA HIS A 414 16.23 14.04 -2.34
C HIS A 414 15.39 15.28 -2.00
N PRO A 415 14.25 15.53 -2.68
CA PRO A 415 13.36 16.63 -2.37
C PRO A 415 12.99 16.66 -0.89
N LYS A 416 13.07 17.87 -0.31
CA LYS A 416 12.62 18.20 1.04
C LYS A 416 11.74 19.42 0.95
N GLY A 417 10.57 19.36 1.56
CA GLY A 417 9.61 20.47 1.51
C GLY A 417 8.25 20.07 2.06
N PRO A 418 7.19 20.79 1.66
CA PRO A 418 5.85 20.49 2.10
C PRO A 418 5.15 19.44 1.23
N ASN A 419 4.11 18.83 1.79
CA ASN A 419 3.17 17.95 1.10
C ASN A 419 1.72 18.36 1.41
N ALA A 420 0.77 17.89 0.60
CA ALA A 420 -0.65 18.13 0.83
C ALA A 420 -1.22 17.22 1.94
N PHE A 421 -0.83 15.94 1.93
CA PHE A 421 -1.25 14.97 2.92
C PHE A 421 -0.07 14.08 3.34
N PHE A 422 0.11 13.91 4.65
CA PHE A 422 1.17 13.06 5.19
C PHE A 422 0.61 11.75 5.78
N ALA A 423 0.72 10.67 5.00
CA ALA A 423 0.11 9.38 5.32
C ALA A 423 0.88 8.65 6.43
N HIS A 424 0.28 8.57 7.63
CA HIS A 424 0.82 7.86 8.78
C HIS A 424 -0.28 7.09 9.51
N ALA A 425 -0.98 6.20 8.80
CA ALA A 425 -2.24 5.60 9.26
C ALA A 425 -2.09 4.41 10.23
N ASN A 426 -1.00 4.38 11.00
CA ASN A 426 -0.68 3.33 11.94
C ASN A 426 -1.24 3.60 13.33
N HIS A 427 -2.57 3.57 13.42
CA HIS A 427 -3.29 3.72 14.68
C HIS A 427 -2.84 2.67 15.72
N PRO A 428 -2.69 3.03 17.01
CA PRO A 428 -2.30 2.09 18.06
C PRO A 428 -3.29 0.93 18.20
N ASP A 429 -4.59 1.23 18.15
CA ASP A 429 -5.66 0.21 18.07
C ASP A 429 -5.77 -0.34 16.63
N PRO A 430 -5.57 -1.66 16.41
CA PRO A 430 -5.69 -2.28 15.10
C PRO A 430 -7.06 -2.14 14.42
N ARG A 431 -8.14 -1.92 15.19
CA ARG A 431 -9.49 -1.66 14.65
C ARG A 431 -9.50 -0.44 13.73
N PHE A 432 -8.69 0.57 14.01
CA PHE A 432 -8.70 1.85 13.30
C PHE A 432 -7.50 2.08 12.39
N LYS A 433 -6.55 1.13 12.30
CA LYS A 433 -5.42 1.26 11.34
C LYS A 433 -5.93 1.38 9.90
N GLY A 434 -5.24 2.21 9.11
CA GLY A 434 -5.56 2.41 7.70
C GLY A 434 -6.94 3.01 7.50
N GLN A 435 -7.73 2.45 6.59
CA GLN A 435 -9.12 2.89 6.33
C GLN A 435 -9.19 4.38 5.97
N VAL A 436 -8.18 4.84 5.24
CA VAL A 436 -8.11 6.22 4.75
C VAL A 436 -8.73 6.27 3.36
N VAL A 437 -9.64 7.21 3.15
CA VAL A 437 -10.25 7.54 1.88
C VAL A 437 -9.85 8.96 1.51
N ILE A 438 -9.21 9.13 0.36
CA ILE A 438 -8.87 10.43 -0.22
C ILE A 438 -9.57 10.50 -1.57
N ARG A 439 -10.64 11.30 -1.69
CA ARG A 439 -11.43 11.34 -2.92
C ARG A 439 -11.83 12.73 -3.41
N ASN A 440 -11.95 12.89 -4.73
CA ASN A 440 -12.47 14.12 -5.34
C ASN A 440 -11.70 15.39 -4.95
N ASN A 441 -10.41 15.29 -4.60
CA ASN A 441 -9.62 16.45 -4.16
C ASN A 441 -8.77 17.05 -5.28
N GLU A 442 -8.44 18.33 -5.14
CA GLU A 442 -7.41 19.02 -5.92
C GLU A 442 -6.23 19.34 -4.98
N PHE A 443 -5.15 18.55 -5.07
CA PHE A 443 -3.91 18.80 -4.34
C PHE A 443 -2.84 19.25 -5.33
N THR A 444 -2.64 20.56 -5.40
CA THR A 444 -1.84 21.18 -6.46
C THR A 444 -0.86 22.20 -5.90
N GLY A 445 0.42 22.00 -6.21
CA GLY A 445 1.43 23.05 -6.10
C GLY A 445 1.33 24.01 -7.29
N LYS A 446 2.39 24.78 -7.54
CA LYS A 446 2.53 25.63 -8.72
C LYS A 446 3.89 25.39 -9.40
N PRO A 447 4.05 25.72 -10.70
CA PRO A 447 5.29 25.46 -11.43
C PRO A 447 6.57 25.92 -10.72
N ASP A 448 6.52 27.07 -10.05
CA ASP A 448 7.59 27.73 -9.30
C ASP A 448 7.50 27.54 -7.76
N HIS A 449 6.47 26.86 -7.26
CA HIS A 449 6.25 26.62 -5.83
C HIS A 449 5.64 25.22 -5.62
N ARG A 450 6.52 24.21 -5.56
CA ARG A 450 6.15 22.79 -5.61
C ARG A 450 6.18 22.10 -4.26
N PHE A 451 5.38 21.05 -4.13
CA PHE A 451 5.51 20.08 -3.05
C PHE A 451 6.81 19.25 -3.20
N ASN A 452 7.22 18.53 -2.14
CA ASN A 452 8.16 17.43 -2.31
C ASN A 452 7.43 16.29 -3.05
N ASP A 453 6.61 15.54 -2.35
CA ASP A 453 5.59 14.64 -2.83
C ASP A 453 4.23 15.32 -2.64
N VAL A 454 3.27 15.12 -3.54
CA VAL A 454 1.92 15.65 -3.29
C VAL A 454 1.32 14.94 -2.07
N ILE A 455 1.45 13.62 -2.01
CA ILE A 455 1.14 12.79 -0.86
C ILE A 455 2.39 12.01 -0.44
N GLU A 456 2.87 12.24 0.77
CA GLU A 456 4.09 11.64 1.32
C GLU A 456 3.78 10.53 2.33
N GLY A 457 4.61 9.49 2.42
CA GLY A 457 4.42 8.34 3.32
C GLY A 457 5.22 8.42 4.63
N ARG A 458 4.69 7.80 5.71
CA ARG A 458 5.46 7.56 6.94
C ARG A 458 5.07 6.25 7.64
N LYS A 459 6.00 5.36 8.01
CA LYS A 459 7.42 5.24 7.62
C LYS A 459 7.54 4.27 6.44
N ASN A 460 8.05 4.71 5.28
CA ASN A 460 8.06 3.96 4.01
C ASN A 460 8.68 2.55 4.11
N SER A 461 9.70 2.38 4.98
CA SER A 461 10.34 1.08 5.19
C SER A 461 9.61 0.15 6.17
N SER A 462 8.50 0.59 6.77
CA SER A 462 7.76 -0.16 7.79
C SER A 462 6.61 -0.93 7.17
N PRO A 463 6.38 -2.21 7.53
CA PRO A 463 5.13 -2.91 7.22
C PRO A 463 3.86 -2.26 7.77
N LEU A 464 4.02 -1.31 8.71
CA LEU A 464 2.95 -0.48 9.25
C LEU A 464 3.14 1.00 8.84
N GLY A 465 3.75 1.25 7.68
CA GLY A 465 3.97 2.60 7.14
C GLY A 465 2.89 3.03 6.15
N GLY A 466 2.80 4.34 5.93
CA GLY A 466 1.93 4.94 4.91
C GLY A 466 0.46 4.75 5.27
N PHE A 467 -0.31 4.30 4.27
CA PHE A 467 -1.73 3.99 4.40
C PHE A 467 -2.02 2.70 5.18
N VAL A 468 -1.01 1.87 5.44
CA VAL A 468 -1.09 0.60 6.17
C VAL A 468 -1.98 -0.45 5.49
N ARG A 469 -3.31 -0.28 5.53
CA ARG A 469 -4.30 -1.23 5.03
C ARG A 469 -5.60 -0.59 4.57
N ASP A 470 -6.32 -1.30 3.69
CA ASP A 470 -7.73 -1.10 3.35
C ASP A 470 -8.06 0.37 3.12
N ALA A 471 -7.32 1.02 2.21
CA ALA A 471 -7.41 2.44 1.92
C ALA A 471 -7.74 2.64 0.43
N ALA A 472 -8.45 3.72 0.10
CA ALA A 472 -8.86 4.04 -1.26
C ALA A 472 -8.55 5.51 -1.59
N ILE A 473 -7.73 5.73 -2.61
CA ILE A 473 -7.32 7.05 -3.08
C ILE A 473 -7.81 7.19 -4.52
N TYR A 474 -8.86 7.99 -4.74
CA TYR A 474 -9.50 8.04 -6.05
C TYR A 474 -10.15 9.35 -6.47
N ASN A 475 -10.31 9.56 -7.77
CA ASN A 475 -10.91 10.77 -8.35
C ASN A 475 -10.18 12.07 -7.94
N ASN A 476 -8.89 12.00 -7.60
CA ASN A 476 -8.15 13.20 -7.22
C ASN A 476 -7.34 13.75 -8.39
N THR A 477 -7.02 15.04 -8.33
CA THR A 477 -5.98 15.68 -9.13
C THR A 477 -4.76 15.93 -8.25
N PHE A 478 -3.63 15.35 -8.63
CA PHE A 478 -2.34 15.53 -7.97
C PHE A 478 -1.35 16.18 -8.93
N ALA A 479 -0.86 17.38 -8.59
CA ALA A 479 0.09 18.05 -9.45
C ALA A 479 1.18 18.83 -8.71
N TYR A 480 2.29 19.03 -9.44
CA TYR A 480 3.41 19.88 -9.04
C TYR A 480 4.16 19.40 -7.78
N GLY A 481 4.55 18.12 -7.78
CA GLY A 481 5.58 17.57 -6.89
C GLY A 481 6.98 17.62 -7.50
N ASN A 482 8.02 17.69 -6.67
CA ASN A 482 9.42 17.51 -7.10
C ASN A 482 9.91 16.06 -6.97
N ASP A 483 9.15 15.21 -6.29
CA ASP A 483 9.33 13.76 -6.25
C ASP A 483 8.05 13.07 -6.75
N ASP A 484 7.29 12.35 -5.93
CA ASP A 484 6.14 11.58 -6.39
C ASP A 484 4.82 12.37 -6.40
N GLY A 485 3.91 11.97 -7.28
CA GLY A 485 2.50 12.34 -7.18
C GLY A 485 1.84 11.69 -5.96
N ILE A 486 2.24 10.47 -5.61
CA ILE A 486 1.81 9.82 -4.38
C ILE A 486 2.79 8.72 -3.97
N GLU A 487 3.13 8.71 -2.68
CA GLU A 487 3.72 7.57 -1.99
C GLU A 487 2.65 6.75 -1.27
N VAL A 488 2.46 5.49 -1.69
CA VAL A 488 1.77 4.49 -0.85
C VAL A 488 2.74 3.57 -0.12
N ASP A 489 4.03 3.84 -0.16
CA ASP A 489 5.12 3.06 0.44
C ASP A 489 4.84 2.57 1.87
N GLY A 490 5.25 1.35 2.17
CA GLY A 490 5.01 0.74 3.47
C GLY A 490 3.99 -0.39 3.40
N GLY A 491 2.98 -0.38 4.26
CA GLY A 491 2.08 -1.53 4.47
C GLY A 491 1.39 -2.00 3.18
N GLN A 492 0.61 -1.11 2.56
CA GLN A 492 -0.10 -1.34 1.30
C GLN A 492 -1.05 -2.54 1.27
N TYR A 493 -1.56 -3.03 2.41
CA TYR A 493 -2.45 -4.20 2.39
C TYR A 493 -3.85 -3.83 1.89
N ASN A 494 -4.24 -4.25 0.69
CA ASN A 494 -5.46 -3.78 0.01
C ASN A 494 -5.55 -2.25 -0.07
N VAL A 495 -4.43 -1.58 -0.36
CA VAL A 495 -4.44 -0.14 -0.65
C VAL A 495 -4.69 0.03 -2.15
N MET A 496 -5.68 0.85 -2.49
CA MET A 496 -6.16 1.10 -3.84
C MET A 496 -5.90 2.55 -4.24
N VAL A 497 -5.22 2.76 -5.37
CA VAL A 497 -5.00 4.07 -6.00
C VAL A 497 -5.61 4.03 -7.38
N TYR A 498 -6.72 4.71 -7.60
CA TYR A 498 -7.43 4.61 -8.87
C TYR A 498 -8.13 5.87 -9.32
N ASN A 499 -8.36 6.03 -10.62
CA ASN A 499 -9.11 7.18 -11.14
C ASN A 499 -8.50 8.55 -10.81
N ASN A 500 -7.19 8.62 -10.54
CA ASN A 500 -6.52 9.89 -10.26
C ASN A 500 -5.88 10.45 -11.54
N ASP A 501 -5.95 11.78 -11.68
CA ASP A 501 -5.16 12.57 -12.61
C ASP A 501 -3.86 12.96 -11.90
N ILE A 502 -2.71 12.53 -12.44
CA ILE A 502 -1.39 12.77 -11.85
C ILE A 502 -0.48 13.39 -12.89
N SER A 503 -0.06 14.63 -12.65
CA SER A 503 0.74 15.39 -13.60
C SER A 503 1.80 16.29 -12.97
N ASN A 504 2.79 16.69 -13.76
CA ASN A 504 3.86 17.62 -13.34
C ASN A 504 4.60 17.21 -12.06
N THR A 505 4.79 15.91 -11.84
CA THR A 505 5.60 15.34 -10.76
C THR A 505 6.84 14.64 -11.33
N TYR A 506 7.88 14.39 -10.54
CA TYR A 506 9.06 13.65 -11.02
C TYR A 506 8.72 12.18 -11.28
N THR A 507 7.83 11.60 -10.48
CA THR A 507 7.25 10.26 -10.65
C THR A 507 5.73 10.32 -10.47
N GLY A 508 4.98 9.48 -11.18
CA GLY A 508 3.53 9.37 -10.96
C GLY A 508 3.18 8.73 -9.61
N VAL A 509 3.29 7.40 -9.53
CA VAL A 509 2.94 6.62 -8.32
C VAL A 509 4.14 5.85 -7.80
N SER A 510 4.39 5.93 -6.49
CA SER A 510 5.29 5.04 -5.77
C SER A 510 4.55 3.91 -5.07
N VAL A 511 4.98 2.68 -5.37
CA VAL A 511 4.62 1.51 -4.57
C VAL A 511 5.85 0.90 -3.89
N ILE A 512 7.01 1.59 -3.85
CA ILE A 512 8.27 1.01 -3.39
C ILE A 512 8.66 1.44 -1.96
N PRO A 513 8.72 0.53 -0.98
CA PRO A 513 8.42 -0.90 -1.05
C PRO A 513 6.96 -1.22 -0.69
N THR A 514 6.37 -2.21 -1.37
CA THR A 514 5.15 -2.89 -0.93
C THR A 514 5.51 -3.88 0.18
N ARG A 515 5.52 -3.42 1.44
CA ARG A 515 5.99 -4.22 2.59
C ARG A 515 5.07 -5.37 2.95
N VAL A 516 3.76 -5.24 2.70
CA VAL A 516 2.74 -6.27 2.99
C VAL A 516 1.91 -6.55 1.74
N GLY A 517 1.28 -5.55 1.12
CA GLY A 517 0.43 -5.78 -0.06
C GLY A 517 -0.80 -6.66 0.26
N PRO A 518 -1.59 -7.08 -0.74
CA PRO A 518 -1.49 -6.67 -2.13
C PRO A 518 -1.85 -5.19 -2.32
N SER A 519 -1.07 -4.50 -3.15
CA SER A 519 -1.29 -3.10 -3.53
C SER A 519 -1.97 -3.03 -4.89
N PHE A 520 -2.93 -2.13 -5.10
CA PHE A 520 -3.68 -2.00 -6.34
C PHE A 520 -3.58 -0.58 -6.89
N VAL A 521 -3.09 -0.44 -8.13
CA VAL A 521 -3.03 0.83 -8.85
C VAL A 521 -3.73 0.66 -10.18
N PHE A 522 -4.87 1.29 -10.38
CA PHE A 522 -5.66 1.06 -11.58
C PHE A 522 -6.40 2.27 -12.11
N ASN A 523 -6.66 2.32 -13.42
CA ASN A 523 -7.45 3.42 -14.01
C ASN A 523 -6.96 4.83 -13.67
N ASN A 524 -5.67 5.02 -13.41
CA ASN A 524 -5.10 6.36 -13.24
C ASN A 524 -4.66 6.92 -14.60
N TYR A 525 -4.70 8.24 -14.73
CA TYR A 525 -4.10 8.96 -15.84
C TYR A 525 -2.81 9.64 -15.34
N ILE A 526 -1.66 9.16 -15.81
CA ILE A 526 -0.34 9.64 -15.40
C ILE A 526 0.31 10.28 -16.62
N HIS A 527 0.41 11.60 -16.63
CA HIS A 527 0.86 12.35 -17.81
C HIS A 527 1.71 13.57 -17.43
N ASP A 528 2.36 14.18 -18.42
CA ASP A 528 3.09 15.44 -18.27
C ASP A 528 4.04 15.51 -17.06
N LEU A 529 4.68 14.38 -16.75
CA LEU A 529 5.66 14.28 -15.66
C LEU A 529 6.86 15.18 -15.93
N GLY A 530 7.41 15.73 -14.85
CA GLY A 530 8.55 16.63 -14.85
C GLY A 530 8.61 17.42 -13.55
N ASP A 531 9.75 17.39 -12.86
CA ASP A 531 10.10 18.29 -11.75
C ASP A 531 10.25 19.76 -12.23
N THR A 532 10.68 20.68 -11.36
CA THR A 532 10.98 22.08 -11.76
C THR A 532 11.96 22.22 -12.92
N THR A 533 12.77 21.19 -13.21
CA THR A 533 13.74 21.16 -14.30
C THR A 533 13.25 20.42 -15.54
N GLY A 534 12.04 19.85 -15.49
CA GLY A 534 11.48 18.97 -16.51
C GLY A 534 12.06 17.55 -16.49
N LYS A 535 12.85 17.18 -15.48
CA LYS A 535 13.33 15.80 -15.30
C LYS A 535 12.23 14.96 -14.67
N GLN A 536 12.24 13.68 -14.99
CA GLN A 536 11.28 12.70 -14.47
C GLN A 536 12.00 11.36 -14.33
N TRP A 537 11.44 10.44 -13.54
CA TRP A 537 11.96 9.08 -13.38
C TRP A 537 11.05 8.03 -14.01
N ALA A 538 9.81 7.92 -13.51
CA ALA A 538 8.92 6.80 -13.78
C ALA A 538 7.44 7.22 -13.80
N GLY A 539 6.61 6.55 -14.61
CA GLY A 539 5.16 6.56 -14.43
C GLY A 539 4.77 5.88 -13.12
N ILE A 540 5.25 4.65 -12.92
CA ILE A 540 5.06 3.91 -11.66
C ILE A 540 6.42 3.33 -11.24
N LYS A 541 6.86 3.65 -10.02
CA LYS A 541 8.12 3.14 -9.44
C LYS A 541 7.89 1.96 -8.49
N MET A 542 8.67 0.89 -8.67
CA MET A 542 8.55 -0.38 -7.95
C MET A 542 9.92 -0.95 -7.60
N GLY A 543 10.01 -1.86 -6.63
CA GLY A 543 11.24 -2.59 -6.33
C GLY A 543 11.36 -3.01 -4.86
N GLY A 544 12.51 -3.57 -4.49
CA GLY A 544 12.85 -3.87 -3.12
C GLY A 544 12.40 -5.24 -2.58
N LEU A 545 11.97 -6.17 -3.45
CA LEU A 545 11.48 -7.49 -3.05
C LEU A 545 12.40 -8.20 -2.04
N LEU A 546 13.67 -8.33 -2.38
CA LEU A 546 14.65 -9.06 -1.60
C LEU A 546 15.09 -8.29 -0.33
N ALA A 547 14.99 -6.96 -0.34
CA ALA A 547 15.34 -6.12 0.81
C ALA A 547 14.20 -5.91 1.81
N GLY A 548 12.94 -6.10 1.43
CA GLY A 548 11.83 -5.89 2.35
C GLY A 548 10.42 -5.74 1.77
N ALA A 549 10.24 -5.74 0.45
CA ALA A 549 8.92 -5.66 -0.18
C ALA A 549 8.37 -7.08 -0.40
N TYR A 550 7.48 -7.55 0.46
CA TYR A 550 6.96 -8.94 0.35
C TYR A 550 5.61 -9.01 -0.34
N GLY A 551 4.90 -7.89 -0.40
CA GLY A 551 3.61 -7.81 -1.05
C GLY A 551 3.74 -7.63 -2.54
N LYS A 552 2.78 -8.21 -3.28
CA LYS A 552 2.68 -8.03 -4.72
C LYS A 552 1.91 -6.74 -5.06
N SER A 553 2.42 -5.95 -6.00
CA SER A 553 1.68 -4.82 -6.58
C SER A 553 0.91 -5.27 -7.82
N TYR A 554 -0.32 -4.79 -7.98
CA TYR A 554 -1.23 -5.10 -9.08
C TYR A 554 -1.55 -3.81 -9.84
N LEU A 555 -1.21 -3.76 -11.13
CA LEU A 555 -1.34 -2.57 -11.97
C LEU A 555 -2.32 -2.83 -13.12
N PHE A 556 -3.47 -2.15 -13.16
CA PHE A 556 -4.54 -2.45 -14.15
C PHE A 556 -5.07 -1.22 -14.86
N HIS A 557 -5.27 -1.27 -16.18
CA HIS A 557 -6.02 -0.23 -16.92
C HIS A 557 -5.53 1.22 -16.74
N ASN A 558 -4.29 1.42 -16.27
CA ASN A 558 -3.70 2.75 -16.17
C ASN A 558 -3.35 3.27 -17.56
N LEU A 559 -3.53 4.57 -17.78
CA LEU A 559 -3.05 5.31 -18.94
C LEU A 559 -1.82 6.12 -18.54
N ILE A 560 -0.65 5.73 -19.05
CA ILE A 560 0.64 6.29 -18.67
C ILE A 560 1.30 6.92 -19.90
N GLU A 561 1.45 8.23 -19.88
CA GLU A 561 1.98 9.03 -20.98
C GLU A 561 3.16 9.89 -20.51
N VAL A 562 4.37 9.35 -20.63
CA VAL A 562 5.55 9.92 -19.97
C VAL A 562 6.69 10.13 -20.95
N ASN A 563 7.57 11.09 -20.70
CA ASN A 563 8.73 11.26 -21.58
C ASN A 563 9.78 10.18 -21.32
N ARG A 564 9.96 9.74 -20.07
CA ARG A 564 11.03 8.82 -19.68
C ARG A 564 10.59 7.37 -19.65
N ASN A 565 10.29 6.80 -18.47
CA ASN A 565 10.04 5.38 -18.31
C ASN A 565 8.64 5.16 -17.72
N GLY A 566 7.95 4.11 -18.16
CA GLY A 566 6.66 3.68 -17.63
C GLY A 566 6.81 2.89 -16.34
N PHE A 567 6.68 1.56 -16.42
CA PHE A 567 6.95 0.66 -15.31
C PHE A 567 8.45 0.60 -15.04
N THR A 568 8.88 1.07 -13.87
CA THR A 568 10.30 1.32 -13.64
C THR A 568 10.78 0.79 -12.29
N ALA A 569 11.85 0.01 -12.33
CA ALA A 569 12.59 -0.42 -11.15
C ALA A 569 13.25 0.78 -10.45
N SER A 570 13.05 0.89 -9.15
CA SER A 570 13.74 1.80 -8.23
C SER A 570 14.41 1.01 -7.11
N ARG A 571 15.38 1.63 -6.43
CA ARG A 571 16.15 0.93 -5.38
C ARG A 571 15.57 1.18 -4.00
N PHE A 572 15.18 0.11 -3.32
CA PHE A 572 14.95 0.12 -1.88
C PHE A 572 16.06 -0.69 -1.21
N GLN A 573 16.91 0.00 -0.43
CA GLN A 573 18.10 -0.60 0.20
C GLN A 573 19.02 -1.33 -0.80
N GLU A 574 19.21 -0.75 -1.99
CA GLU A 574 19.94 -1.28 -3.17
C GLU A 574 19.31 -2.47 -3.88
N ASP A 575 18.16 -2.94 -3.43
CA ASP A 575 17.42 -3.93 -4.19
C ASP A 575 16.39 -3.24 -5.09
N SER A 576 16.43 -3.59 -6.36
CA SER A 576 15.48 -3.12 -7.38
C SER A 576 14.62 -4.24 -7.93
N THR A 577 14.58 -5.40 -7.26
CA THR A 577 13.79 -6.55 -7.68
C THR A 577 12.29 -6.26 -7.54
N LEU A 578 11.52 -6.47 -8.61
CA LEU A 578 10.07 -6.27 -8.65
C LEU A 578 9.32 -7.53 -8.16
N LEU A 579 8.15 -7.32 -7.55
CA LEU A 579 7.10 -8.32 -7.39
C LEU A 579 5.77 -7.72 -7.85
N THR A 580 5.47 -7.83 -9.13
CA THR A 580 4.38 -7.07 -9.75
C THR A 580 3.55 -7.92 -10.71
N HIS A 581 2.25 -7.67 -10.78
CA HIS A 581 1.38 -8.15 -11.84
C HIS A 581 0.74 -6.96 -12.54
N ALA A 582 1.21 -6.64 -13.74
CA ALA A 582 0.69 -5.55 -14.55
C ALA A 582 -0.11 -6.12 -15.73
N GLN A 583 -1.41 -5.83 -15.79
CA GLN A 583 -2.30 -6.34 -16.82
C GLN A 583 -3.17 -5.24 -17.43
N ASN A 584 -3.31 -5.25 -18.77
CA ASN A 584 -4.14 -4.31 -19.51
C ASN A 584 -3.81 -2.84 -19.17
N ASN A 585 -2.56 -2.40 -19.22
CA ASN A 585 -2.22 -0.98 -19.12
C ASN A 585 -1.84 -0.40 -20.48
N VAL A 586 -1.97 0.91 -20.64
CA VAL A 586 -1.41 1.67 -21.76
C VAL A 586 -0.19 2.43 -21.27
N VAL A 587 0.96 2.19 -21.90
CA VAL A 587 2.22 2.85 -21.55
C VAL A 587 2.87 3.40 -22.80
N ILE A 588 2.83 4.73 -22.92
CA ILE A 588 3.44 5.49 -24.01
C ILE A 588 4.63 6.25 -23.46
N THR A 589 5.81 6.00 -24.03
CA THR A 589 7.05 6.72 -23.70
C THR A 589 7.55 7.56 -24.87
N LYS A 590 8.12 8.75 -24.62
CA LYS A 590 8.47 9.70 -25.71
C LYS A 590 9.97 9.81 -26.02
N HIS A 591 10.86 9.74 -25.03
CA HIS A 591 12.32 9.83 -25.24
C HIS A 591 12.95 8.47 -25.55
N ASP A 592 14.16 8.46 -26.12
CA ASP A 592 14.95 7.22 -26.33
C ASP A 592 16.44 7.48 -26.06
N ASN A 593 16.97 6.88 -25.00
CA ASN A 593 18.41 6.84 -24.64
C ASN A 593 18.70 5.58 -23.77
N ASN A 594 19.95 5.28 -23.40
CA ASN A 594 20.35 4.00 -22.79
C ASN A 594 19.50 3.53 -21.59
N THR A 595 19.11 4.44 -20.68
CA THR A 595 18.28 4.16 -19.49
C THR A 595 16.95 4.93 -19.49
N VAL A 596 16.49 5.34 -20.66
CA VAL A 596 15.36 6.27 -20.88
C VAL A 596 14.48 5.77 -22.01
N GLY A 597 13.17 5.91 -21.89
CA GLY A 597 12.21 5.53 -22.93
C GLY A 597 11.60 4.15 -22.73
N TYR A 598 11.89 3.47 -21.63
CA TYR A 598 11.43 2.11 -21.42
C TYR A 598 9.96 2.07 -21.02
N ASN A 599 9.16 1.28 -21.71
CA ASN A 599 7.81 0.96 -21.24
C ASN A 599 7.86 0.06 -20.01
N LEU A 600 8.84 -0.86 -19.99
CA LEU A 600 9.22 -1.68 -18.85
C LEU A 600 10.74 -1.60 -18.65
N PHE A 601 11.17 -1.15 -17.48
CA PHE A 601 12.55 -1.10 -17.02
C PHE A 601 12.71 -1.95 -15.76
N ASP A 602 12.82 -3.26 -15.91
CA ASP A 602 13.08 -4.24 -14.86
C ASP A 602 14.46 -4.87 -15.09
N GLN A 603 15.43 -4.47 -14.29
CA GLN A 603 16.82 -4.91 -14.44
C GLN A 603 17.07 -6.29 -13.84
N GLU A 604 16.26 -6.70 -12.86
CA GLU A 604 16.44 -7.95 -12.13
C GLU A 604 15.60 -9.09 -12.73
N ASP A 605 14.51 -8.75 -13.44
CA ASP A 605 13.66 -9.67 -14.21
C ASP A 605 13.21 -10.89 -13.41
N PHE A 606 12.77 -10.65 -12.17
CA PHE A 606 12.34 -11.71 -11.27
C PHE A 606 11.10 -12.42 -11.80
N ASN A 607 11.17 -13.75 -11.90
CA ASN A 607 10.15 -14.58 -12.53
C ASN A 607 8.76 -14.52 -11.87
N GLY A 608 8.66 -14.06 -10.62
CA GLY A 608 7.39 -13.84 -9.93
C GLY A 608 6.62 -12.61 -10.43
N SER A 609 7.28 -11.73 -11.18
CA SER A 609 6.66 -10.59 -11.85
C SER A 609 6.07 -10.98 -13.19
N THR A 610 4.91 -10.40 -13.52
CA THR A 610 4.14 -10.75 -14.72
C THR A 610 3.59 -9.52 -15.40
N PHE A 611 3.71 -9.48 -16.72
CA PHE A 611 3.28 -8.38 -17.58
C PHE A 611 2.41 -8.93 -18.69
N VAL A 612 1.09 -8.73 -18.59
CA VAL A 612 0.07 -9.43 -19.39
C VAL A 612 -0.75 -8.42 -20.19
N ASN A 613 -0.80 -8.56 -21.51
CA ASN A 613 -1.68 -7.80 -22.39
C ASN A 613 -1.60 -6.26 -22.21
N ASN A 614 -0.41 -5.71 -21.97
CA ASN A 614 -0.21 -4.27 -21.89
C ASN A 614 0.08 -3.69 -23.28
N TYR A 615 -0.56 -2.56 -23.63
CA TYR A 615 -0.21 -1.77 -24.81
C TYR A 615 1.05 -0.95 -24.49
N LEU A 616 2.17 -1.27 -25.12
CA LEU A 616 3.47 -0.67 -24.83
C LEU A 616 4.07 -0.08 -26.11
N ILE A 617 4.40 1.21 -26.11
CA ILE A 617 5.08 1.81 -27.26
C ILE A 617 6.00 2.95 -26.84
N ASN A 618 7.16 3.04 -27.49
CA ASN A 618 7.99 4.22 -27.46
C ASN A 618 7.81 5.01 -28.76
N MET A 619 7.37 6.27 -28.67
CA MET A 619 7.03 7.13 -29.81
C MET A 619 8.22 7.36 -30.74
N LYS A 620 9.43 7.55 -30.19
CA LYS A 620 10.63 7.80 -30.99
C LYS A 620 11.11 6.56 -31.75
N ARG A 621 10.82 5.36 -31.23
CA ARG A 621 11.17 4.08 -31.86
C ARG A 621 10.07 3.53 -32.76
N GLY A 622 8.82 3.93 -32.54
CA GLY A 622 7.64 3.31 -33.15
C GLY A 622 7.41 1.86 -32.73
N ALA A 623 8.00 1.43 -31.61
CA ALA A 623 7.95 0.06 -31.10
C ALA A 623 8.13 0.05 -29.56
N PRO A 624 7.74 -1.03 -28.87
CA PRO A 624 8.02 -1.18 -27.44
C PRO A 624 9.53 -1.11 -27.15
N LYS A 625 9.89 -0.52 -26.01
CA LYS A 625 11.25 -0.57 -25.44
C LYS A 625 11.22 -1.21 -24.07
N ILE A 626 11.82 -2.40 -23.96
CA ILE A 626 11.66 -3.30 -22.83
C ILE A 626 13.03 -3.72 -22.29
N MET A 627 13.16 -3.73 -20.96
CA MET A 627 14.21 -4.42 -20.21
C MET A 627 13.48 -5.26 -19.15
N GLY A 628 13.62 -6.58 -19.23
CA GLY A 628 12.80 -7.57 -18.51
C GLY A 628 11.91 -8.39 -19.44
N THR A 629 11.06 -9.23 -18.88
CA THR A 629 10.24 -10.21 -19.61
C THR A 629 8.77 -9.79 -19.69
N ILE A 630 8.23 -9.78 -20.91
CA ILE A 630 6.78 -9.66 -21.13
C ILE A 630 6.16 -11.05 -21.13
N THR A 631 5.30 -11.33 -20.15
CA THR A 631 4.65 -12.64 -19.99
C THR A 631 3.68 -12.96 -21.12
N VAL A 632 2.82 -12.00 -21.46
CA VAL A 632 1.86 -12.11 -22.55
C VAL A 632 1.83 -10.78 -23.30
N PRO A 633 2.21 -10.75 -24.59
CA PRO A 633 2.14 -9.54 -25.41
C PRO A 633 0.71 -9.00 -25.53
N TYR A 634 0.58 -7.75 -25.99
CA TYR A 634 -0.72 -7.17 -26.31
C TYR A 634 -1.47 -7.97 -27.38
N ALA A 635 -2.77 -8.20 -27.17
CA ALA A 635 -3.61 -9.03 -28.02
C ALA A 635 -3.76 -8.50 -29.45
N TYR A 636 -3.61 -7.19 -29.66
CA TYR A 636 -3.77 -6.53 -30.96
C TYR A 636 -2.45 -5.88 -31.41
N PRO A 637 -1.41 -6.64 -31.77
CA PRO A 637 -0.09 -6.10 -32.07
C PRO A 637 -0.07 -5.10 -33.24
N LYS A 638 -1.02 -5.20 -34.18
CA LYS A 638 -1.17 -4.25 -35.30
C LYS A 638 -1.53 -2.83 -34.84
N LEU A 639 -2.16 -2.69 -33.67
CA LEU A 639 -2.49 -1.39 -33.09
C LEU A 639 -1.29 -0.74 -32.40
N VAL A 640 -0.20 -1.48 -32.12
CA VAL A 640 0.99 -0.94 -31.48
C VAL A 640 1.86 -0.24 -32.52
N ASN A 641 1.49 1.00 -32.85
CA ASN A 641 2.17 1.85 -33.81
C ASN A 641 2.02 3.34 -33.43
N VAL A 642 2.83 4.21 -34.05
CA VAL A 642 2.88 5.65 -33.72
C VAL A 642 1.55 6.36 -33.98
N ASP A 643 0.85 6.01 -35.06
CA ASP A 643 -0.42 6.67 -35.43
C ASP A 643 -1.50 6.40 -34.37
N LYS A 644 -1.67 5.14 -33.96
CA LYS A 644 -2.61 4.79 -32.89
C LYS A 644 -2.18 5.35 -31.54
N ALA A 645 -0.88 5.39 -31.26
CA ALA A 645 -0.37 6.01 -30.05
C ALA A 645 -0.67 7.52 -30.02
N GLN A 646 -0.56 8.22 -31.15
CA GLN A 646 -0.93 9.63 -31.25
C GLN A 646 -2.43 9.82 -31.05
N GLU A 647 -3.28 8.97 -31.63
CA GLU A 647 -4.73 8.98 -31.38
C GLU A 647 -5.06 8.83 -29.89
N ILE A 648 -4.32 7.97 -29.16
CA ILE A 648 -4.46 7.82 -27.71
C ILE A 648 -4.09 9.11 -26.99
N LEU A 649 -2.93 9.70 -27.31
CA LEU A 649 -2.48 10.97 -26.69
C LEU A 649 -3.48 12.10 -26.92
N ASP A 650 -4.12 12.14 -28.10
CA ASP A 650 -5.12 13.15 -28.45
C ASP A 650 -6.49 12.90 -27.77
N GLY A 651 -6.71 11.69 -27.24
CA GLY A 651 -7.95 11.28 -26.55
C GLY A 651 -8.06 11.76 -25.10
N GLY A 652 -6.97 12.21 -24.49
CA GLY A 652 -6.94 12.74 -23.13
C GLY A 652 -7.03 11.67 -22.03
N GLN A 653 -7.65 12.02 -20.90
CA GLN A 653 -7.61 11.22 -19.66
C GLN A 653 -8.33 9.86 -19.70
N GLN A 654 -9.16 9.62 -20.71
CA GLN A 654 -9.92 8.38 -20.88
C GLN A 654 -9.85 7.95 -22.35
N ILE A 655 -9.43 6.72 -22.58
CA ILE A 655 -9.37 6.14 -23.93
C ILE A 655 -9.97 4.75 -23.94
N THR A 656 -10.28 4.25 -25.14
CA THR A 656 -10.78 2.89 -25.33
C THR A 656 -9.90 2.10 -26.30
N LEU A 657 -9.69 0.82 -26.00
CA LEU A 657 -9.04 -0.15 -26.90
C LEU A 657 -9.87 -1.44 -26.98
N PRO A 658 -9.79 -2.21 -28.07
CA PRO A 658 -10.62 -3.41 -28.24
C PRO A 658 -10.51 -4.41 -27.08
N VAL A 659 -11.65 -5.01 -26.71
CA VAL A 659 -11.71 -6.04 -25.67
C VAL A 659 -11.06 -7.33 -26.15
N SER A 660 -10.09 -7.83 -25.38
CA SER A 660 -9.68 -9.24 -25.44
C SER A 660 -10.35 -10.01 -24.30
N PRO A 661 -11.38 -10.85 -24.56
CA PRO A 661 -12.14 -11.52 -23.50
C PRO A 661 -11.28 -12.40 -22.59
N ALA A 662 -10.22 -13.01 -23.13
CA ALA A 662 -9.29 -13.85 -22.38
C ALA A 662 -8.50 -13.07 -21.30
N TYR A 663 -8.41 -11.74 -21.42
CA TYR A 663 -7.68 -10.88 -20.50
C TYR A 663 -8.59 -9.93 -19.72
N LYS A 664 -9.91 -10.15 -19.73
CA LYS A 664 -10.83 -9.42 -18.85
C LYS A 664 -10.50 -9.71 -17.38
N ILE A 665 -10.31 -8.67 -16.60
CA ILE A 665 -10.13 -8.75 -15.14
C ILE A 665 -11.51 -8.49 -14.52
N ASN A 666 -12.11 -9.54 -13.96
CA ASN A 666 -13.41 -9.45 -13.28
C ASN A 666 -13.41 -8.36 -12.21
N ASN A 667 -14.50 -7.60 -12.10
CA ASN A 667 -14.69 -6.44 -11.20
C ASN A 667 -13.74 -5.23 -11.43
N PHE A 668 -12.67 -5.35 -12.21
CA PHE A 668 -11.76 -4.23 -12.52
C PHE A 668 -11.88 -3.68 -13.94
N SER A 669 -12.16 -4.53 -14.93
CA SER A 669 -12.22 -4.08 -16.33
C SER A 669 -13.56 -3.44 -16.64
N GLN A 670 -13.54 -2.13 -16.90
CA GLN A 670 -14.68 -1.40 -17.43
C GLN A 670 -14.69 -1.47 -18.95
N THR A 671 -15.90 -1.48 -19.54
CA THR A 671 -16.09 -1.52 -21.00
C THR A 671 -16.94 -0.36 -21.46
N SER A 672 -16.79 0.02 -22.73
CA SER A 672 -17.72 0.91 -23.42
C SER A 672 -19.16 0.39 -23.35
N ALA A 673 -20.13 1.27 -23.61
CA ALA A 673 -21.56 0.93 -23.53
C ALA A 673 -21.99 -0.21 -24.46
N ASP A 674 -21.29 -0.41 -25.59
CA ASP A 674 -21.49 -1.53 -26.52
C ASP A 674 -20.76 -2.82 -26.10
N GLY A 675 -19.90 -2.76 -25.08
CA GLY A 675 -19.13 -3.89 -24.57
C GLY A 675 -17.92 -4.27 -25.42
N GLU A 676 -17.61 -3.53 -26.49
CA GLU A 676 -16.60 -3.91 -27.49
C GLU A 676 -15.19 -3.38 -27.18
N ALA A 677 -15.06 -2.39 -26.29
CA ALA A 677 -13.77 -1.81 -25.92
C ALA A 677 -13.58 -1.74 -24.40
N PHE A 678 -12.36 -2.03 -23.92
CA PHE A 678 -11.93 -1.74 -22.55
C PHE A 678 -11.67 -0.24 -22.40
N ILE A 679 -12.01 0.31 -21.24
CA ILE A 679 -11.72 1.70 -20.85
C ILE A 679 -10.41 1.72 -20.05
N TYR A 680 -9.51 2.64 -20.43
CA TYR A 680 -8.23 2.88 -19.77
C TYR A 680 -8.13 4.34 -19.33
N GLY A 681 -7.34 4.59 -18.29
CA GLY A 681 -7.29 5.90 -17.64
C GLY A 681 -8.51 6.10 -16.75
N ILE A 682 -8.93 7.36 -16.60
CA ILE A 682 -10.02 7.77 -15.69
C ILE A 682 -11.37 7.32 -16.26
N ILE A 683 -12.16 6.62 -15.46
CA ILE A 683 -13.55 6.25 -15.69
C ILE A 683 -14.44 7.37 -15.14
N GLN A 684 -15.42 7.79 -15.93
CA GLN A 684 -16.40 8.83 -15.56
C GLN A 684 -17.65 8.29 -14.86
#